data_AF-A0A954WTT4-F1
#
_entry.id   AF-A0A954WTT4-F1
#
_cell.length_a   1.000
_cell.length_b   1.000
_cell.length_c   1.000
_cell.angle_alpha   90.00
_cell.angle_beta   90.00
_cell.angle_gamma   90.00
#
_symmetry.space_group_name_H-M   'P 1'
#
loop_
_entity.id
_entity.type
_entity.pdbx_description
1 polymer ?
#
loop_
_entity_poly.entity_id
_entity_poly.type
_entity_poly.pdbx_seq_one_letter_code
_entity_poly.pdbx_strand_id
1 'polypeptide(L)'
;RELATSIESLECRRLLTAGPRVIDQFPGARPATAAALSKFQLTFDMPVDLTTIDSSDVSLTNPLGESVNPVQLVPDVDSGGLDFYLTFPAQTTRGDYRLSLGPDVSDLNGNMMNQDNDALNGETNGQDIYRSTVTYASIPLALPAGDGELFHESFEDWNAIPNHWSFSTNPGGSIAVSGEHGPHGGNQHLISTAFSSNVLQTATLAIDASAHAESENLFVDFWANRSISSQTSQDLRIELSADGSRWREVSRLSLTNEPTNYVIDLDKHAASQGISLDDDVYIRFRHNSYSSIGQPFALDDVRISAGAPSIRLDIGGNDVSESSGMDGLIATVSRGNTLDSDQDLEIFLSSSNASELTVPESVTIPAGARSVTFQLVSVDDNVLDGPQTVTVQATAADYGSASSQVRVLDSEDIGVNVAAQTIGDRDVTTVTISRGDVDDLSQPVLVSLNVDDPTVAQITRQVVIPAGQKSVHTELHGIPGAVRFGVRKTQITATADGFEPGTNTVFVQDGSQPSLVFYVPEESAPEGGDSVVAQILRPVGALGDILVNIESSPPGQLVHADTVAIPSGENSASVELTPSNDGMLDGDVLVSITAFVDPARAIASTDILTVRDDDTIEARTIGGPLTGVLESSEYQVVESVSVLSDTQLSLTAGSSLQFAAGTELSVYGSLVAIGTEDAPVGFTSALPEQTPGDWQGIKFLNDAASASTLDHVDVEFAQTAITITRAPSEGIRVSNSTIRNNKTNGIYASGNINSSVVLEGNSITSNGETGVYLRAYASGCTGSSNSTTVRNNDISENGATGISLVGSGSSIHGCIPSRSGSVTALIEGNYIHDNANDGVFGGAYNGYHARGSVRATIRNNLITKNEGNGLRFTGDGYSFPVVVHNTIVGNTGAGMLHGEGLASVHNNIFVGNRSGIEAAGDATLSIDQVTHNLFHENVNGSFVNYQGSPADTVTVNVNGTPADTSFNIFVDPAFKSETDFHLRLLSPAIDAGTQDSVGWRDIDGDQRSFPADIGYDEFSDGNPNLPGDVTGNGRIDAADIDAINMSIRTDGEYQNAYDLNEDKQVDRHDVDFLISNILDTSAGDADLDGRFDSTDFVVVFQAGEYEDAEVGNSTWAEGDWNGDGDFTTVDLVLAFQAATYESSLAKIIPFVADDELREREIKPLNLKSRAYAIDAVFADGITHHGASQRLFTV
;
A
#
# COMPACT_ATOMS: atom_id res chain seq x y z
N ARG A 1 -40.90 56.94 24.73
CA ARG A 1 -40.42 56.99 26.13
C ARG A 1 -40.75 55.73 26.94
N GLU A 2 -41.63 54.83 26.48
CA GLU A 2 -41.83 53.51 27.13
C GLU A 2 -41.07 52.35 26.45
N LEU A 3 -40.45 52.56 25.28
CA LEU A 3 -39.59 51.58 24.60
C LEU A 3 -38.10 51.65 25.04
N ALA A 4 -37.68 52.71 25.72
CA ALA A 4 -36.29 52.86 26.20
C ALA A 4 -36.07 52.22 27.59
N THR A 5 -37.13 51.95 28.34
CA THR A 5 -37.06 51.33 29.67
C THR A 5 -37.12 49.80 29.65
N SER A 6 -37.43 49.18 28.50
CA SER A 6 -37.50 47.72 28.36
C SER A 6 -36.15 47.09 28.01
N ILE A 7 -35.30 47.78 27.25
CA ILE A 7 -34.01 47.25 26.77
C ILE A 7 -32.97 47.27 27.90
N GLU A 8 -32.91 48.34 28.70
CA GLU A 8 -32.07 48.37 29.91
C GLU A 8 -32.48 47.31 30.95
N SER A 9 -33.75 46.90 31.00
CA SER A 9 -34.22 45.85 31.94
C SER A 9 -33.92 44.42 31.48
N LEU A 10 -33.70 44.21 30.18
CA LEU A 10 -33.36 42.91 29.58
C LEU A 10 -31.85 42.68 29.60
N GLU A 11 -31.03 43.70 29.29
CA GLU A 11 -29.58 43.62 29.45
C GLU A 11 -29.16 43.57 30.93
N CYS A 12 -29.84 44.30 31.82
CA CYS A 12 -29.58 44.23 33.26
C CYS A 12 -30.08 42.92 33.90
N ARG A 13 -31.05 42.19 33.30
CA ARG A 13 -31.39 40.81 33.71
C ARG A 13 -30.44 39.77 33.17
N ARG A 14 -29.91 39.95 31.94
CA ARG A 14 -28.93 39.04 31.33
C ARG A 14 -27.59 39.05 32.09
N LEU A 15 -27.18 40.22 32.60
CA LEU A 15 -26.00 40.38 33.48
C LEU A 15 -26.18 39.79 34.89
N LEU A 16 -27.41 39.45 35.31
CA LEU A 16 -27.69 38.90 36.64
C LEU A 16 -27.74 37.36 36.66
N THR A 17 -27.59 36.72 35.49
CA THR A 17 -27.70 35.26 35.34
C THR A 17 -26.53 34.62 34.60
N ALA A 18 -25.65 35.38 33.94
CA ALA A 18 -24.44 34.85 33.30
C ALA A 18 -23.32 34.72 34.36
N GLY A 19 -22.62 33.58 34.41
CA GLY A 19 -21.50 33.39 35.32
C GLY A 19 -20.16 33.87 34.73
N PRO A 20 -19.04 33.60 35.44
CA PRO A 20 -17.74 34.18 35.12
C PRO A 20 -17.17 33.61 33.82
N ARG A 21 -16.28 34.37 33.14
CA ARG A 21 -15.49 33.87 32.01
C ARG A 21 -14.12 34.51 31.94
N VAL A 22 -13.16 33.79 31.36
CA VAL A 22 -11.81 34.31 31.13
C VAL A 22 -11.83 35.20 29.87
N ILE A 23 -11.34 36.43 30.01
CA ILE A 23 -11.30 37.44 28.94
C ILE A 23 -9.88 37.78 28.49
N ASP A 24 -8.86 37.45 29.27
CA ASP A 24 -7.46 37.68 28.89
C ASP A 24 -6.53 36.63 29.50
N GLN A 25 -5.44 36.36 28.78
CA GLN A 25 -4.34 35.51 29.22
C GLN A 25 -2.99 36.11 28.81
N PHE A 26 -2.05 36.13 29.74
CA PHE A 26 -0.67 36.56 29.47
C PHE A 26 0.38 35.54 29.95
N PRO A 27 1.44 35.26 29.16
CA PRO A 27 1.64 35.69 27.77
C PRO A 27 0.71 34.95 26.80
N GLY A 28 0.27 35.64 25.73
CA GLY A 28 -0.49 35.02 24.63
C GLY A 28 0.39 34.34 23.57
N ALA A 29 1.65 34.75 23.44
CA ALA A 29 2.67 34.12 22.61
C ALA A 29 4.05 34.38 23.22
N ARG A 30 5.04 33.55 22.89
CA ARG A 30 6.35 33.58 23.53
C ARG A 30 7.49 33.55 22.52
N PRO A 31 8.28 34.64 22.41
CA PRO A 31 9.32 34.75 21.40
C PRO A 31 10.50 33.82 21.69
N ALA A 32 11.30 33.51 20.67
CA ALA A 32 12.40 32.57 20.75
C ALA A 32 13.47 32.94 21.81
N THR A 33 13.63 34.24 22.09
CA THR A 33 14.58 34.80 23.06
C THR A 33 14.08 34.82 24.52
N ALA A 34 12.86 34.37 24.79
CA ALA A 34 12.31 34.35 26.14
C ALA A 34 13.03 33.31 27.03
N ALA A 35 12.95 33.49 28.37
CA ALA A 35 13.47 32.50 29.35
C ALA A 35 12.63 31.21 29.35
N ALA A 36 12.70 30.30 30.34
CA ALA A 36 11.77 29.15 30.43
C ALA A 36 10.34 29.57 30.86
N LEU A 37 9.29 28.89 30.37
CA LEU A 37 7.87 29.22 30.65
C LEU A 37 7.46 28.60 31.99
N SER A 38 6.98 29.41 32.93
CA SER A 38 6.65 28.92 34.29
C SER A 38 5.38 29.54 34.89
N LYS A 39 4.71 30.42 34.15
CA LYS A 39 3.58 31.19 34.66
C LYS A 39 2.65 31.69 33.56
N PHE A 40 1.33 31.62 33.80
CA PHE A 40 0.30 32.38 33.10
C PHE A 40 -0.44 33.31 34.08
N GLN A 41 -0.87 34.46 33.60
CA GLN A 41 -1.89 35.29 34.24
C GLN A 41 -3.20 35.12 33.48
N LEU A 42 -4.29 34.89 34.20
CA LEU A 42 -5.66 34.76 33.67
C LEU A 42 -6.53 35.85 34.29
N THR A 43 -7.30 36.56 33.46
CA THR A 43 -8.20 37.62 33.92
C THR A 43 -9.64 37.26 33.57
N PHE A 44 -10.50 37.28 34.59
CA PHE A 44 -11.95 37.09 34.45
C PHE A 44 -12.67 38.42 34.26
N ASP A 45 -13.84 38.39 33.62
CA ASP A 45 -14.68 39.58 33.46
C ASP A 45 -15.43 40.00 34.73
N MET A 46 -15.53 39.11 35.72
CA MET A 46 -16.18 39.36 36.99
C MET A 46 -15.54 38.57 38.14
N PRO A 47 -15.75 38.98 39.41
CA PRO A 47 -15.20 38.28 40.56
C PRO A 47 -15.70 36.84 40.69
N VAL A 48 -14.75 35.91 40.80
CA VAL A 48 -15.01 34.47 41.00
C VAL A 48 -15.15 34.15 42.49
N ASP A 49 -16.05 33.21 42.85
CA ASP A 49 -16.09 32.61 44.18
C ASP A 49 -14.85 31.72 44.38
N LEU A 50 -13.93 32.19 45.23
CA LEU A 50 -12.66 31.53 45.54
C LEU A 50 -12.81 30.14 46.18
N THR A 51 -14.01 29.73 46.59
CA THR A 51 -14.28 28.37 47.07
C THR A 51 -14.63 27.38 45.96
N THR A 52 -14.87 27.88 44.75
CA THR A 52 -15.26 27.11 43.56
C THR A 52 -14.18 27.09 42.49
N ILE A 53 -12.98 27.59 42.80
CA ILE A 53 -11.86 27.59 41.87
C ILE A 53 -10.58 27.14 42.60
N ASP A 54 -9.99 26.07 42.12
CA ASP A 54 -8.69 25.59 42.57
C ASP A 54 -7.86 24.99 41.42
N SER A 55 -6.73 24.35 41.75
CA SER A 55 -5.84 23.76 40.74
C SER A 55 -6.45 22.58 39.98
N SER A 56 -7.53 21.96 40.48
CA SER A 56 -8.23 20.86 39.80
C SER A 56 -9.09 21.34 38.64
N ASP A 57 -9.45 22.63 38.61
CA ASP A 57 -10.19 23.23 37.50
C ASP A 57 -9.32 23.56 36.30
N VAL A 58 -7.99 23.37 36.41
CA VAL A 58 -7.03 23.73 35.36
C VAL A 58 -6.27 22.51 34.85
N SER A 59 -6.18 22.39 33.53
CA SER A 59 -5.25 21.48 32.88
C SER A 59 -4.28 22.26 31.98
N LEU A 60 -3.01 21.91 32.05
CA LEU A 60 -1.96 22.45 31.18
C LEU A 60 -1.21 21.29 30.56
N THR A 61 -1.14 21.24 29.24
CA THR A 61 -0.34 20.26 28.50
C THR A 61 0.82 20.95 27.80
N ASN A 62 1.97 20.28 27.79
CA ASN A 62 3.16 20.75 27.10
C ASN A 62 3.09 20.42 25.59
N PRO A 63 4.03 20.93 24.78
CA PRO A 63 4.09 20.66 23.33
C PRO A 63 4.09 19.17 22.92
N LEU A 64 4.57 18.30 23.82
CA LEU A 64 4.68 16.85 23.60
C LEU A 64 3.38 16.10 23.96
N GLY A 65 2.34 16.80 24.42
CA GLY A 65 1.06 16.19 24.83
C GLY A 65 1.03 15.73 26.30
N GLU A 66 2.07 16.00 27.09
CA GLU A 66 2.14 15.59 28.49
C GLU A 66 1.53 16.65 29.42
N SER A 67 0.84 16.21 30.48
CA SER A 67 0.31 17.11 31.50
C SER A 67 1.43 17.71 32.35
N VAL A 68 1.51 19.05 32.38
CA VAL A 68 2.43 19.79 33.23
C VAL A 68 1.93 19.72 34.67
N ASN A 69 2.73 19.16 35.57
CA ASN A 69 2.38 19.03 37.00
C ASN A 69 3.61 19.25 37.90
N PRO A 70 3.41 19.76 39.14
CA PRO A 70 2.16 20.30 39.67
C PRO A 70 1.86 21.68 39.10
N VAL A 71 0.58 21.98 38.92
CA VAL A 71 0.09 23.31 38.57
C VAL A 71 -0.55 23.93 39.81
N GLN A 72 -0.26 25.20 40.07
CA GLN A 72 -0.85 25.96 41.16
C GLN A 72 -1.59 27.17 40.61
N LEU A 73 -2.87 27.26 40.93
CA LEU A 73 -3.70 28.41 40.63
C LEU A 73 -3.84 29.25 41.89
N VAL A 74 -3.35 30.49 41.86
CA VAL A 74 -3.34 31.40 43.01
C VAL A 74 -4.07 32.68 42.64
N PRO A 75 -5.11 33.10 43.39
CA PRO A 75 -5.75 34.39 43.14
C PRO A 75 -4.79 35.53 43.43
N ASP A 76 -4.80 36.55 42.57
CA ASP A 76 -4.17 37.83 42.90
C ASP A 76 -5.03 38.53 43.96
N VAL A 77 -4.52 38.57 45.19
CA VAL A 77 -5.24 39.10 46.36
C VAL A 77 -5.65 40.57 46.21
N ASP A 78 -4.97 41.32 45.33
CA ASP A 78 -5.26 42.74 45.08
C ASP A 78 -6.30 42.94 43.97
N SER A 79 -6.64 41.90 43.20
CA SER A 79 -7.59 41.95 42.08
C SER A 79 -9.06 41.83 42.49
N GLY A 80 -9.33 41.45 43.75
CA GLY A 80 -10.70 41.21 44.22
C GLY A 80 -11.40 40.00 43.58
N GLY A 81 -10.62 39.00 43.12
CA GLY A 81 -11.14 37.78 42.48
C GLY A 81 -11.26 37.86 40.97
N LEU A 82 -10.58 38.82 40.32
CA LEU A 82 -10.57 39.00 38.87
C LEU A 82 -9.34 38.36 38.20
N ASP A 83 -8.17 38.43 38.84
CA ASP A 83 -6.93 37.94 38.27
C ASP A 83 -6.43 36.71 39.04
N PHE A 84 -5.94 35.72 38.29
CA PHE A 84 -5.36 34.50 38.82
C PHE A 84 -4.01 34.22 38.15
N TYR A 85 -3.08 33.71 38.94
CA TYR A 85 -1.78 33.27 38.47
C TYR A 85 -1.72 31.75 38.46
N LEU A 86 -1.53 31.20 37.26
CA LEU A 86 -1.18 29.80 37.09
C LEU A 86 0.34 29.67 37.11
N THR A 87 0.90 29.00 38.11
CA THR A 87 2.35 28.75 38.21
C THR A 87 2.66 27.26 38.14
N PHE A 88 3.76 26.92 37.48
CA PHE A 88 4.17 25.53 37.22
C PHE A 88 5.70 25.44 37.05
N PRO A 89 6.31 24.24 37.12
CA PRO A 89 7.74 24.05 36.89
C PRO A 89 8.18 24.65 35.56
N ALA A 90 9.36 25.28 35.53
CA ALA A 90 9.89 25.92 34.35
C ALA A 90 10.00 24.95 33.17
N GLN A 91 9.36 25.28 32.05
CA GLN A 91 9.33 24.50 30.83
C GLN A 91 10.25 25.11 29.77
N THR A 92 11.05 24.26 29.11
CA THR A 92 12.02 24.66 28.08
C THR A 92 11.68 24.15 26.69
N THR A 93 10.84 23.12 26.58
CA THR A 93 10.38 22.57 25.29
C THR A 93 9.66 23.66 24.48
N ARG A 94 9.92 23.69 23.18
CA ARG A 94 9.37 24.72 22.29
C ARG A 94 8.16 24.18 21.54
N GLY A 95 7.26 25.08 21.17
CA GLY A 95 5.99 24.77 20.55
C GLY A 95 4.78 25.13 21.40
N ASP A 96 3.67 24.41 21.21
CA ASP A 96 2.35 24.82 21.70
C ASP A 96 2.01 24.28 23.09
N TYR A 97 1.87 25.18 24.06
CA TYR A 97 1.32 24.87 25.38
C TYR A 97 -0.19 25.10 25.38
N ARG A 98 -0.98 24.09 25.80
CA ARG A 98 -2.44 24.18 25.78
C ARG A 98 -3.01 24.20 27.18
N LEU A 99 -3.73 25.27 27.47
CA LEU A 99 -4.37 25.54 28.75
C LEU A 99 -5.88 25.33 28.64
N SER A 100 -6.48 24.65 29.62
CA SER A 100 -7.92 24.65 29.83
C SER A 100 -8.30 25.02 31.27
N LEU A 101 -9.39 25.78 31.45
CA LEU A 101 -9.94 26.13 32.77
C LEU A 101 -11.46 26.00 32.77
N GLY A 102 -12.04 25.36 33.79
CA GLY A 102 -13.49 25.20 33.99
C GLY A 102 -14.02 23.80 33.62
N PRO A 103 -15.36 23.58 33.61
CA PRO A 103 -16.42 24.60 33.71
C PRO A 103 -16.92 24.85 35.15
N ASP A 104 -16.43 24.11 36.15
CA ASP A 104 -16.98 24.09 37.52
C ASP A 104 -16.59 25.31 38.39
N VAL A 105 -16.39 26.47 37.76
CA VAL A 105 -16.02 27.74 38.41
C VAL A 105 -17.24 28.65 38.47
N SER A 106 -17.55 29.24 39.62
CA SER A 106 -18.75 30.09 39.77
C SER A 106 -18.46 31.51 40.24
N ASP A 107 -19.39 32.43 39.98
CA ASP A 107 -19.36 33.77 40.57
C ASP A 107 -19.81 33.76 42.06
N LEU A 108 -19.73 34.91 42.73
CA LEU A 108 -20.20 35.08 44.12
C LEU A 108 -21.71 34.86 44.32
N ASN A 109 -22.48 34.74 43.24
CA ASN A 109 -23.92 34.49 43.23
C ASN A 109 -24.26 33.01 42.96
N GLY A 110 -23.26 32.16 42.71
CA GLY A 110 -23.40 30.74 42.42
C GLY A 110 -23.76 30.42 40.96
N ASN A 111 -23.61 31.38 40.04
CA ASN A 111 -23.75 31.13 38.60
C ASN A 111 -22.45 30.50 38.08
N MET A 112 -22.55 29.32 37.47
CA MET A 112 -21.40 28.62 36.87
C MET A 112 -20.82 29.34 35.66
N MET A 113 -19.58 29.02 35.32
CA MET A 113 -18.81 29.59 34.21
C MET A 113 -19.63 29.60 32.92
N ASN A 114 -19.57 30.71 32.18
CA ASN A 114 -20.26 30.89 30.91
C ASN A 114 -19.28 31.44 29.87
N GLN A 115 -18.46 30.54 29.31
CA GLN A 115 -17.33 30.94 28.48
C GLN A 115 -17.78 31.37 27.06
N ASP A 116 -18.83 30.74 26.52
CA ASP A 116 -19.36 31.05 25.19
C ASP A 116 -20.43 32.17 25.19
N ASN A 117 -20.81 32.63 26.38
CA ASN A 117 -21.75 33.73 26.65
C ASN A 117 -23.18 33.46 26.15
N ASP A 118 -23.61 32.21 26.22
CA ASP A 118 -24.95 31.76 25.87
C ASP A 118 -25.96 31.90 27.04
N ALA A 119 -27.11 31.23 26.98
CA ALA A 119 -28.16 31.33 28.02
C ALA A 119 -28.05 30.26 29.12
N LEU A 120 -27.16 29.28 28.96
CA LEU A 120 -26.87 28.20 29.88
C LEU A 120 -25.51 28.48 30.53
N ASN A 121 -25.29 27.94 31.73
CA ASN A 121 -24.04 28.11 32.45
C ASN A 121 -23.56 26.73 32.90
N GLY A 122 -22.25 26.52 32.95
CA GLY A 122 -21.64 25.28 33.42
C GLY A 122 -21.86 24.08 32.50
N GLU A 123 -21.97 24.32 31.19
CA GLU A 123 -22.13 23.25 30.21
C GLU A 123 -20.90 22.34 30.16
N THR A 124 -21.09 21.05 30.47
CA THR A 124 -20.02 20.05 30.56
C THR A 124 -19.62 19.42 29.23
N ASN A 125 -20.29 19.77 28.13
CA ASN A 125 -19.97 19.31 26.77
C ASN A 125 -18.79 20.07 26.13
N GLY A 126 -18.09 20.92 26.90
CA GLY A 126 -16.88 21.63 26.49
C GLY A 126 -17.11 23.06 25.99
N GLN A 127 -18.35 23.56 26.03
CA GLN A 127 -18.71 24.95 25.67
C GLN A 127 -18.26 25.96 26.74
N ASP A 128 -18.44 25.65 28.03
CA ASP A 128 -18.11 26.55 29.15
C ASP A 128 -16.71 26.34 29.75
N ILE A 129 -15.76 25.91 28.92
CA ILE A 129 -14.36 25.71 29.29
C ILE A 129 -13.51 26.71 28.54
N TYR A 130 -12.74 27.54 29.26
CA TYR A 130 -11.73 28.38 28.63
C TYR A 130 -10.62 27.50 28.03
N ARG A 131 -10.27 27.74 26.76
CA ARG A 131 -9.18 27.05 26.06
C ARG A 131 -8.27 28.06 25.39
N SER A 132 -6.97 27.86 25.53
CA SER A 132 -5.96 28.73 24.93
C SER A 132 -4.71 27.94 24.56
N THR A 133 -4.03 28.39 23.51
CA THR A 133 -2.75 27.84 23.05
C THR A 133 -1.70 28.94 23.06
N VAL A 134 -0.57 28.70 23.72
CA VAL A 134 0.57 29.62 23.76
C VAL A 134 1.76 28.96 23.10
N THR A 135 2.14 29.48 21.94
CA THR A 135 3.30 29.02 21.19
C THR A 135 4.58 29.63 21.75
N TYR A 136 5.56 28.78 22.05
CA TYR A 136 6.93 29.16 22.36
C TYR A 136 7.83 28.88 21.15
N ALA A 137 8.19 29.93 20.41
CA ALA A 137 8.86 29.81 19.11
C ALA A 137 10.23 29.11 19.20
N SER A 138 10.59 28.28 18.21
CA SER A 138 11.93 27.69 18.01
C SER A 138 13.01 28.74 17.71
N ILE A 139 14.28 28.35 17.87
CA ILE A 139 15.44 29.15 17.44
C ILE A 139 15.99 28.51 16.17
N PRO A 140 15.98 29.19 15.01
CA PRO A 140 16.57 28.67 13.79
C PRO A 140 18.04 28.26 13.97
N LEU A 141 18.38 27.07 13.47
CA LEU A 141 19.75 26.56 13.43
C LEU A 141 20.45 27.02 12.14
N ALA A 142 21.55 27.77 12.24
CA ALA A 142 22.34 28.17 11.09
C ALA A 142 23.01 26.96 10.42
N LEU A 143 22.68 26.74 9.15
CA LEU A 143 23.34 25.72 8.33
C LEU A 143 24.75 26.19 7.92
N PRO A 144 25.76 25.30 7.97
CA PRO A 144 27.10 25.62 7.51
C PRO A 144 27.13 25.83 5.99
N ALA A 145 27.95 26.75 5.49
CA ALA A 145 28.15 26.91 4.05
C ALA A 145 28.98 25.75 3.46
N GLY A 146 28.60 25.23 2.30
CA GLY A 146 29.31 24.18 1.56
C GLY A 146 28.39 23.12 0.98
N ASP A 147 28.97 22.08 0.37
CA ASP A 147 28.25 20.91 -0.13
C ASP A 147 28.41 19.71 0.84
N GLY A 148 27.53 18.72 0.74
CA GLY A 148 27.48 17.53 1.59
C GLY A 148 26.38 17.58 2.64
N GLU A 149 26.51 16.76 3.68
CA GLU A 149 25.61 16.78 4.84
C GLU A 149 25.85 18.04 5.69
N LEU A 150 24.83 18.88 5.81
CA LEU A 150 24.87 20.16 6.51
C LEU A 150 24.28 20.06 7.91
N PHE A 151 23.31 19.17 8.09
CA PHE A 151 22.62 18.89 9.35
C PHE A 151 22.17 17.43 9.36
N HIS A 152 22.22 16.84 10.55
CA HIS A 152 21.76 15.48 10.80
C HIS A 152 21.24 15.38 12.23
N GLU A 153 20.00 14.92 12.36
CA GLU A 153 19.35 14.57 13.61
C GLU A 153 19.00 13.08 13.59
N SER A 154 19.77 12.30 14.34
CA SER A 154 19.52 10.86 14.54
C SER A 154 18.67 10.57 15.77
N PHE A 155 18.29 11.58 16.57
CA PHE A 155 17.56 11.46 17.84
C PHE A 155 18.29 10.72 18.99
N GLU A 156 19.43 10.07 18.73
CA GLU A 156 20.23 9.33 19.72
C GLU A 156 20.80 10.20 20.86
N ASP A 157 21.11 11.47 20.57
CA ASP A 157 21.79 12.38 21.51
C ASP A 157 20.83 13.22 22.36
N TRP A 158 19.51 12.96 22.29
CA TRP A 158 18.47 13.76 22.94
C TRP A 158 18.39 13.56 24.46
N ASN A 159 19.37 14.11 25.17
CA ASN A 159 19.31 14.28 26.63
C ASN A 159 18.39 15.46 27.04
N ALA A 160 18.24 16.44 26.15
CA ALA A 160 17.27 17.51 26.19
C ALA A 160 16.97 17.93 24.74
N ILE A 161 15.70 18.24 24.45
CA ILE A 161 15.25 18.62 23.11
C ILE A 161 15.99 19.89 22.63
N PRO A 162 16.64 19.85 21.45
CA PRO A 162 17.30 21.02 20.88
C PRO A 162 16.32 22.18 20.63
N ASN A 163 16.79 23.42 20.80
CA ASN A 163 15.94 24.61 20.68
C ASN A 163 15.48 24.94 19.25
N HIS A 164 16.04 24.28 18.23
CA HIS A 164 15.59 24.42 16.84
C HIS A 164 14.41 23.50 16.50
N TRP A 165 14.09 22.54 17.37
CA TRP A 165 12.88 21.73 17.29
C TRP A 165 11.75 22.38 18.09
N SER A 166 10.54 22.30 17.55
CA SER A 166 9.31 22.67 18.24
C SER A 166 8.17 21.71 17.92
N PHE A 167 7.23 21.54 18.84
CA PHE A 167 6.18 20.53 18.74
C PHE A 167 4.78 21.11 18.94
N SER A 168 3.76 20.46 18.39
CA SER A 168 2.37 20.74 18.76
C SER A 168 1.57 19.47 18.71
N THR A 169 0.91 19.15 19.81
CA THR A 169 0.15 17.91 19.98
C THR A 169 -1.27 18.24 20.42
N ASN A 170 -2.26 17.82 19.64
CA ASN A 170 -3.66 17.92 20.04
C ASN A 170 -3.96 17.02 21.26
N PRO A 171 -4.98 17.38 22.08
CA PRO A 171 -5.42 16.51 23.18
C PRO A 171 -5.66 15.08 22.70
N GLY A 172 -5.16 14.12 23.47
CA GLY A 172 -5.22 12.71 23.12
C GLY A 172 -4.09 12.22 22.22
N GLY A 173 -2.97 12.93 22.08
CA GLY A 173 -1.73 12.43 21.48
C GLY A 173 -0.51 12.64 22.37
N SER A 174 0.61 12.01 22.03
CA SER A 174 1.93 12.25 22.61
C SER A 174 3.04 12.18 21.58
N ILE A 175 4.10 12.98 21.76
CA ILE A 175 5.35 12.88 21.02
C ILE A 175 6.48 12.55 21.98
N ALA A 176 7.29 11.53 21.69
CA ALA A 176 8.41 11.12 22.53
C ALA A 176 9.53 10.50 21.69
N VAL A 177 10.76 10.52 22.20
CA VAL A 177 11.84 9.69 21.64
C VAL A 177 11.79 8.31 22.31
N SER A 178 11.91 7.24 21.53
CA SER A 178 11.79 5.86 22.00
C SER A 178 12.58 4.90 21.11
N GLY A 179 13.02 3.77 21.68
CA GLY A 179 13.59 2.64 20.93
C GLY A 179 12.58 1.55 20.57
N GLU A 180 11.31 1.74 20.92
CA GLU A 180 10.23 0.84 20.51
C GLU A 180 9.92 1.03 19.02
N HIS A 181 9.24 0.06 18.39
CA HIS A 181 8.81 0.15 16.98
C HIS A 181 9.92 0.19 15.90
N GLY A 182 11.14 -0.24 16.27
CA GLY A 182 12.23 -0.51 15.33
C GLY A 182 12.80 0.75 14.67
N PRO A 183 13.63 1.55 15.38
CA PRO A 183 14.40 2.64 14.81
C PRO A 183 15.18 2.24 13.57
N HIS A 184 15.27 3.14 12.61
CA HIS A 184 16.08 2.95 11.41
C HIS A 184 17.52 3.36 11.73
N GLY A 185 18.34 2.37 12.08
CA GLY A 185 19.66 2.64 12.65
C GLY A 185 19.56 3.11 14.10
N GLY A 186 20.70 3.08 14.81
CA GLY A 186 20.74 3.53 16.20
C GLY A 186 19.84 2.73 17.18
N ASN A 187 19.46 3.36 18.29
CA ASN A 187 18.62 2.79 19.34
C ASN A 187 17.31 3.57 19.57
N GLN A 188 17.14 4.75 18.99
CA GLN A 188 16.03 5.66 19.30
C GLN A 188 15.58 6.49 18.09
N HIS A 189 14.28 6.70 17.97
CA HIS A 189 13.69 7.60 16.98
C HIS A 189 12.54 8.44 17.58
N LEU A 190 12.03 9.41 16.84
CA LEU A 190 10.92 10.25 17.28
C LEU A 190 9.57 9.58 16.97
N ILE A 191 8.79 9.29 18.01
CA ILE A 191 7.48 8.66 17.90
C ILE A 191 6.35 9.66 18.20
N SER A 192 5.32 9.67 17.35
CA SER A 192 4.03 10.32 17.58
C SER A 192 2.91 9.30 17.74
N THR A 193 2.28 9.24 18.91
CA THR A 193 1.21 8.29 19.23
C THR A 193 -0.10 9.01 19.51
N ALA A 194 -1.16 8.63 18.79
CA ALA A 194 -2.51 9.09 19.04
C ALA A 194 -3.27 8.10 19.94
N PHE A 195 -3.84 8.57 21.05
CA PHE A 195 -4.69 7.82 22.00
C PHE A 195 -6.19 8.09 21.83
N SER A 196 -6.57 8.99 20.92
CA SER A 196 -7.94 9.25 20.50
C SER A 196 -8.05 9.44 18.98
N SER A 197 -9.26 9.55 18.45
CA SER A 197 -9.48 9.90 17.04
C SER A 197 -9.24 11.39 16.78
N ASN A 198 -8.93 11.74 15.53
CA ASN A 198 -8.69 13.11 15.03
C ASN A 198 -7.60 13.88 15.79
N VAL A 199 -6.48 13.19 16.08
CA VAL A 199 -5.32 13.79 16.73
C VAL A 199 -4.37 14.28 15.65
N LEU A 200 -3.92 15.54 15.80
CA LEU A 200 -2.90 16.16 14.96
C LEU A 200 -1.67 16.39 15.80
N GLN A 201 -0.52 15.98 15.26
CA GLN A 201 0.78 16.07 15.91
C GLN A 201 1.79 16.64 14.92
N THR A 202 2.65 17.53 15.38
CA THR A 202 3.67 18.15 14.53
C THR A 202 5.02 18.19 15.24
N ALA A 203 6.06 17.86 14.47
CA ALA A 203 7.44 18.17 14.79
C ALA A 203 7.95 19.17 13.75
N THR A 204 8.50 20.30 14.19
CA THR A 204 8.92 21.40 13.32
C THR A 204 10.40 21.72 13.58
N LEU A 205 11.22 21.58 12.55
CA LEU A 205 12.61 21.98 12.51
C LEU A 205 12.73 23.41 11.96
N ALA A 206 13.38 24.30 12.70
CA ALA A 206 13.69 25.66 12.25
C ALA A 206 15.17 25.78 11.88
N ILE A 207 15.45 26.30 10.69
CA ILE A 207 16.81 26.47 10.15
C ILE A 207 16.99 27.90 9.66
N ASP A 208 18.22 28.38 9.76
CA ASP A 208 18.71 29.55 9.02
C ASP A 208 19.44 28.98 7.80
N ALA A 209 18.79 29.12 6.64
CA ALA A 209 19.23 28.64 5.34
C ALA A 209 19.86 29.76 4.49
N SER A 210 20.16 30.93 5.08
CA SER A 210 20.67 32.09 4.37
C SER A 210 22.00 31.85 3.64
N ALA A 211 22.82 30.92 4.13
CA ALA A 211 24.05 30.48 3.46
C ALA A 211 23.80 29.73 2.13
N HIS A 212 22.55 29.29 1.91
CA HIS A 212 22.10 28.50 0.77
C HIS A 212 21.01 29.21 -0.05
N ALA A 213 20.86 30.53 0.12
CA ALA A 213 19.85 31.34 -0.57
C ALA A 213 19.84 31.20 -2.10
N GLU A 214 21.00 30.87 -2.69
CA GLU A 214 21.21 30.69 -4.13
C GLU A 214 21.55 29.24 -4.51
N SER A 215 21.31 28.27 -3.61
CA SER A 215 21.56 26.85 -3.91
C SER A 215 20.46 26.28 -4.81
N GLU A 216 20.84 25.42 -5.77
CA GLU A 216 19.91 24.74 -6.71
C GLU A 216 19.73 23.24 -6.39
N ASN A 217 20.25 22.78 -5.23
CA ASN A 217 20.29 21.37 -4.84
C ASN A 217 20.36 21.25 -3.31
N LEU A 218 19.35 21.73 -2.60
CA LEU A 218 19.22 21.62 -1.15
C LEU A 218 18.11 20.62 -0.84
N PHE A 219 18.44 19.52 -0.18
CA PHE A 219 17.50 18.44 0.09
C PHE A 219 17.29 18.25 1.58
N VAL A 220 16.07 17.89 1.98
CA VAL A 220 15.80 17.25 3.26
C VAL A 220 15.49 15.79 3.03
N ASP A 221 16.20 14.92 3.73
CA ASP A 221 16.00 13.47 3.69
C ASP A 221 15.74 12.95 5.10
N PHE A 222 14.90 11.92 5.21
CA PHE A 222 14.52 11.35 6.50
C PHE A 222 13.95 9.95 6.34
N TRP A 223 13.94 9.18 7.41
CA TRP A 223 13.29 7.89 7.49
C TRP A 223 11.97 8.00 8.24
N ALA A 224 10.97 7.27 7.76
CA ALA A 224 9.66 7.30 8.37
C ALA A 224 8.91 5.98 8.17
N ASN A 225 8.17 5.56 9.21
CA ASN A 225 7.26 4.43 9.18
C ASN A 225 6.08 4.63 10.13
N ARG A 226 5.11 3.70 10.09
CA ARG A 226 3.96 3.68 10.98
C ARG A 226 3.63 2.27 11.47
N SER A 227 3.04 2.15 12.64
CA SER A 227 2.41 0.91 13.09
C SER A 227 0.96 0.86 12.63
N ILE A 228 0.48 -0.26 12.06
CA ILE A 228 -0.93 -0.39 11.66
C ILE A 228 -1.64 -1.59 12.28
N SER A 229 -2.90 -1.35 12.65
CA SER A 229 -3.96 -2.35 12.68
C SER A 229 -5.02 -1.96 11.64
N SER A 230 -5.86 -2.91 11.21
CA SER A 230 -6.68 -2.90 9.99
C SER A 230 -7.81 -1.84 9.86
N GLN A 231 -7.75 -0.71 10.58
CA GLN A 231 -8.76 0.37 10.55
C GLN A 231 -8.18 1.79 10.67
N THR A 232 -7.03 2.07 10.05
CA THR A 232 -6.33 3.34 10.26
C THR A 232 -6.30 4.23 9.02
N SER A 233 -6.86 5.44 9.16
CA SER A 233 -6.59 6.57 8.27
C SER A 233 -5.58 7.47 9.00
N GLN A 234 -4.32 7.44 8.57
CA GLN A 234 -3.25 8.34 8.99
C GLN A 234 -2.49 8.84 7.75
N ASP A 235 -1.95 10.05 7.78
CA ASP A 235 -1.01 10.55 6.78
C ASP A 235 0.13 11.36 7.42
N LEU A 236 1.25 11.46 6.70
CA LEU A 236 2.34 12.40 7.00
C LEU A 236 2.37 13.47 5.93
N ARG A 237 2.34 14.72 6.34
CA ARG A 237 2.47 15.88 5.47
C ARG A 237 3.76 16.60 5.80
N ILE A 238 4.51 16.95 4.77
CA ILE A 238 5.65 17.84 4.89
C ILE A 238 5.16 19.24 4.51
N GLU A 239 5.36 20.19 5.41
CA GLU A 239 4.93 21.57 5.25
C GLU A 239 6.12 22.53 5.42
N LEU A 240 6.18 23.59 4.62
CA LEU A 240 7.17 24.66 4.74
C LEU A 240 6.53 25.98 5.17
N SER A 241 7.30 26.81 5.86
CA SER A 241 6.91 28.17 6.24
C SER A 241 8.12 29.10 6.31
N ALA A 242 7.91 30.38 5.99
CA ALA A 242 8.86 31.48 6.19
C ALA A 242 8.60 32.28 7.48
N ASP A 243 7.49 32.02 8.19
CA ASP A 243 7.10 32.82 9.37
C ASP A 243 6.63 31.97 10.56
N GLY A 244 6.70 30.65 10.43
CA GLY A 244 6.24 29.67 11.42
C GLY A 244 4.72 29.65 11.65
N SER A 245 3.96 30.49 10.95
CA SER A 245 2.50 30.65 11.12
C SER A 245 1.70 30.28 9.87
N ARG A 246 2.27 30.48 8.68
CA ARG A 246 1.64 30.20 7.38
C ARG A 246 2.17 28.90 6.79
N TRP A 247 1.27 27.93 6.81
CA TRP A 247 1.29 26.56 6.28
C TRP A 247 1.38 26.42 4.77
N ARG A 248 2.44 25.88 4.15
CA ARG A 248 2.39 25.40 2.76
C ARG A 248 2.78 23.93 2.66
N GLU A 249 1.84 23.08 2.29
CA GLU A 249 2.10 21.64 2.07
C GLU A 249 2.98 21.47 0.84
N VAL A 250 4.09 20.75 0.99
CA VAL A 250 5.03 20.43 -0.12
C VAL A 250 4.92 18.98 -0.55
N SER A 251 4.58 18.09 0.37
CA SER A 251 4.40 16.68 0.07
C SER A 251 3.44 16.03 1.04
N ARG A 252 2.71 15.03 0.54
CA ARG A 252 1.83 14.17 1.32
C ARG A 252 2.24 12.73 1.09
N LEU A 253 2.73 12.12 2.16
CA LEU A 253 3.38 10.81 2.12
C LEU A 253 2.44 9.74 2.67
N SER A 254 2.33 8.66 1.89
CA SER A 254 1.70 7.42 2.32
C SER A 254 2.77 6.56 2.99
N LEU A 255 2.69 6.40 4.30
CA LEU A 255 3.69 5.67 5.06
C LEU A 255 3.46 4.17 5.03
N THR A 256 4.55 3.44 4.97
CA THR A 256 4.66 1.98 5.11
C THR A 256 4.87 1.60 6.57
N ASN A 257 4.75 0.30 6.88
CA ASN A 257 5.09 -0.20 8.22
C ASN A 257 6.59 -0.41 8.41
N GLU A 258 7.28 -0.68 7.32
CA GLU A 258 8.73 -0.72 7.28
C GLU A 258 9.32 0.69 7.20
N PRO A 259 10.47 0.97 7.83
CA PRO A 259 11.23 2.18 7.61
C PRO A 259 11.45 2.43 6.13
N THR A 260 11.03 3.60 5.65
CA THR A 260 11.26 4.03 4.26
C THR A 260 11.93 5.39 4.26
N ASN A 261 12.93 5.55 3.38
CA ASN A 261 13.61 6.81 3.16
C ASN A 261 12.78 7.72 2.24
N TYR A 262 12.63 8.98 2.64
CA TYR A 262 11.98 10.02 1.85
C TYR A 262 12.94 11.18 1.64
N VAL A 263 12.89 11.79 0.46
CA VAL A 263 13.72 12.94 0.08
C VAL A 263 12.85 14.01 -0.55
N ILE A 264 13.00 15.24 -0.07
CA ILE A 264 12.29 16.42 -0.55
C ILE A 264 13.32 17.44 -1.03
N ASP A 265 13.13 17.91 -2.25
CA ASP A 265 13.91 18.99 -2.86
C ASP A 265 13.46 20.34 -2.28
N LEU A 266 14.18 20.79 -1.24
CA LEU A 266 13.77 21.88 -0.37
C LEU A 266 13.81 23.22 -1.10
N ASP A 267 14.84 23.50 -1.90
CA ASP A 267 14.96 24.76 -2.64
C ASP A 267 13.95 24.85 -3.78
N LYS A 268 13.73 23.78 -4.55
CA LYS A 268 12.69 23.75 -5.59
C LYS A 268 11.31 23.97 -4.99
N HIS A 269 10.98 23.28 -3.89
CA HIS A 269 9.69 23.45 -3.24
C HIS A 269 9.54 24.85 -2.61
N ALA A 270 10.58 25.39 -1.97
CA ALA A 270 10.57 26.75 -1.45
C ALA A 270 10.32 27.79 -2.57
N ALA A 271 11.02 27.68 -3.69
CA ALA A 271 10.86 28.54 -4.86
C ALA A 271 9.44 28.47 -5.44
N SER A 272 8.89 27.26 -5.63
CA SER A 272 7.53 27.05 -6.15
C SER A 272 6.44 27.68 -5.27
N GLN A 273 6.73 27.83 -3.98
CA GLN A 273 5.82 28.35 -2.96
C GLN A 273 6.09 29.81 -2.59
N GLY A 274 7.09 30.45 -3.20
CA GLY A 274 7.50 31.82 -2.90
C GLY A 274 8.05 32.00 -1.48
N ILE A 275 8.70 30.97 -0.94
CA ILE A 275 9.43 30.99 0.33
C ILE A 275 10.90 31.29 0.02
N SER A 276 11.47 32.30 0.69
CA SER A 276 12.91 32.60 0.56
C SER A 276 13.71 31.73 1.52
N LEU A 277 14.89 31.27 1.08
CA LEU A 277 15.83 30.57 1.94
C LEU A 277 16.69 31.60 2.70
N ASP A 278 16.15 32.11 3.81
CA ASP A 278 16.73 33.17 4.64
C ASP A 278 16.98 32.68 6.08
N ASP A 279 17.00 33.59 7.06
CA ASP A 279 17.32 33.29 8.45
C ASP A 279 16.20 32.56 9.23
N ASP A 280 15.02 32.38 8.63
CA ASP A 280 13.89 31.69 9.26
C ASP A 280 13.06 30.82 8.32
N VAL A 281 13.62 29.66 7.95
CA VAL A 281 12.91 28.59 7.23
C VAL A 281 12.45 27.52 8.22
N TYR A 282 11.18 27.12 8.14
CA TYR A 282 10.60 26.08 8.99
C TYR A 282 10.13 24.88 8.17
N ILE A 283 10.57 23.69 8.56
CA ILE A 283 10.20 22.40 7.97
C ILE A 283 9.37 21.64 9.00
N ARG A 284 8.14 21.27 8.65
CA ARG A 284 7.22 20.58 9.55
C ARG A 284 6.82 19.21 9.04
N PHE A 285 6.97 18.25 9.94
CA PHE A 285 6.47 16.89 9.84
C PHE A 285 5.12 16.83 10.56
N ARG A 286 4.03 16.84 9.80
CA ARG A 286 2.66 16.83 10.33
C ARG A 286 2.04 15.46 10.19
N HIS A 287 1.78 14.83 11.33
CA HIS A 287 1.05 13.57 11.43
C HIS A 287 -0.43 13.84 11.74
N ASN A 288 -1.33 13.34 10.89
CA ASN A 288 -2.76 13.35 11.18
C ASN A 288 -3.24 11.92 11.45
N SER A 289 -3.84 11.70 12.61
CA SER A 289 -4.53 10.45 12.95
C SER A 289 -6.04 10.67 12.98
N TYR A 290 -6.77 10.10 12.02
CA TYR A 290 -8.21 10.31 11.89
C TYR A 290 -9.03 9.31 12.73
N SER A 291 -8.67 8.02 12.72
CA SER A 291 -9.41 6.94 13.40
C SER A 291 -8.54 5.99 14.24
N SER A 292 -7.26 6.30 14.41
CA SER A 292 -6.24 5.32 14.79
C SER A 292 -5.74 5.55 16.22
N ILE A 293 -6.15 4.68 17.14
CA ILE A 293 -5.81 4.77 18.56
C ILE A 293 -4.71 3.75 18.89
N GLY A 294 -3.64 4.20 19.53
CA GLY A 294 -2.50 3.39 19.97
C GLY A 294 -1.56 2.96 18.84
N GLN A 295 -1.59 3.66 17.70
CA GLN A 295 -0.79 3.33 16.51
C GLN A 295 0.23 4.45 16.24
N PRO A 296 1.50 4.26 16.62
CA PRO A 296 2.53 5.27 16.47
C PRO A 296 2.97 5.49 15.01
N PHE A 297 3.33 6.73 14.73
CA PHE A 297 4.17 7.15 13.61
C PHE A 297 5.59 7.36 14.12
N ALA A 298 6.60 6.93 13.37
CA ALA A 298 7.99 7.12 13.70
C ALA A 298 8.71 7.92 12.61
N LEU A 299 9.50 8.90 13.05
CA LEU A 299 10.39 9.74 12.26
C LEU A 299 11.81 9.53 12.76
N ASP A 300 12.72 9.29 11.84
CA ASP A 300 14.11 8.99 12.14
C ASP A 300 15.05 9.69 11.17
N ASP A 301 16.30 9.88 11.58
CA ASP A 301 17.40 10.20 10.68
C ASP A 301 17.18 11.44 9.77
N VAL A 302 16.68 12.54 10.36
CA VAL A 302 16.36 13.76 9.61
C VAL A 302 17.64 14.53 9.24
N ARG A 303 17.88 14.70 7.96
CA ARG A 303 19.11 15.30 7.43
C ARG A 303 18.81 16.39 6.42
N ILE A 304 19.71 17.37 6.35
CA ILE A 304 19.72 18.41 5.31
C ILE A 304 21.07 18.35 4.62
N SER A 305 21.05 18.29 3.30
CA SER A 305 22.26 18.16 2.49
C SER A 305 22.21 19.03 1.23
N ALA A 306 23.39 19.45 0.76
CA ALA A 306 23.52 20.30 -0.42
C ALA A 306 24.52 19.74 -1.44
N GLY A 307 24.36 20.10 -2.71
CA GLY A 307 25.35 19.84 -3.76
C GLY A 307 25.06 18.61 -4.63
N ALA A 308 26.10 18.05 -5.24
CA ALA A 308 25.99 16.95 -6.22
C ALA A 308 25.38 15.67 -5.61
N PRO A 309 24.78 14.77 -6.43
CA PRO A 309 24.24 13.50 -5.97
C PRO A 309 25.25 12.70 -5.13
N SER A 310 24.75 12.03 -4.10
CA SER A 310 25.54 11.24 -3.17
C SER A 310 24.85 9.91 -2.83
N ILE A 311 25.65 8.92 -2.48
CA ILE A 311 25.18 7.67 -1.86
C ILE A 311 25.46 7.68 -0.36
N ARG A 312 24.75 6.84 0.37
CA ARG A 312 24.90 6.68 1.82
C ARG A 312 24.93 5.21 2.19
N LEU A 313 25.65 4.90 3.25
CA LEU A 313 25.82 3.54 3.76
C LEU A 313 25.56 3.56 5.26
N ASP A 314 24.46 2.93 5.67
CA ASP A 314 24.02 2.78 7.05
C ASP A 314 24.17 1.31 7.46
N ILE A 315 24.76 1.06 8.63
CA ILE A 315 24.90 -0.30 9.18
C ILE A 315 24.03 -0.37 10.43
N GLY A 316 23.16 -1.38 10.52
CA GLY A 316 22.14 -1.52 11.58
C GLY A 316 22.66 -1.82 13.00
N GLY A 317 23.93 -1.53 13.29
CA GLY A 317 24.56 -1.75 14.59
C GLY A 317 26.03 -1.33 14.59
N ASN A 318 26.55 -1.01 15.77
CA ASN A 318 27.93 -0.56 15.94
C ASN A 318 28.90 -1.73 16.19
N ASP A 319 28.39 -2.84 16.72
CA ASP A 319 29.18 -3.98 17.17
C ASP A 319 28.55 -5.28 16.63
N VAL A 320 29.36 -6.25 16.19
CA VAL A 320 28.92 -7.58 15.76
C VAL A 320 29.89 -8.63 16.30
N SER A 321 29.41 -9.79 16.76
CA SER A 321 30.31 -10.89 17.15
C SER A 321 30.94 -11.51 15.91
N GLU A 322 32.22 -11.86 15.96
CA GLU A 322 32.85 -12.63 14.87
C GLU A 322 32.20 -14.00 14.66
N SER A 323 31.64 -14.58 15.73
CA SER A 323 30.92 -15.86 15.71
C SER A 323 29.50 -15.79 15.12
N SER A 324 29.00 -14.60 14.78
CA SER A 324 27.65 -14.44 14.20
C SER A 324 27.53 -14.97 12.77
N GLY A 325 28.62 -15.07 12.02
CA GLY A 325 28.61 -15.58 10.65
C GLY A 325 27.62 -14.83 9.75
N MET A 326 26.69 -15.58 9.14
CA MET A 326 25.61 -14.99 8.31
C MET A 326 24.48 -14.39 9.13
N ASP A 327 24.31 -14.69 10.42
CA ASP A 327 23.30 -14.05 11.29
C ASP A 327 23.72 -12.64 11.75
N GLY A 328 24.63 -12.00 11.01
CA GLY A 328 25.23 -10.71 11.30
C GLY A 328 24.39 -9.48 10.94
N LEU A 329 25.07 -8.33 10.84
CA LEU A 329 24.44 -7.03 10.60
C LEU A 329 23.92 -6.88 9.17
N ILE A 330 22.76 -6.23 9.05
CA ILE A 330 22.24 -5.76 7.76
C ILE A 330 22.76 -4.33 7.54
N ALA A 331 23.29 -4.09 6.35
CA ALA A 331 23.64 -2.77 5.88
C ALA A 331 22.64 -2.30 4.81
N THR A 332 22.33 -1.02 4.82
CA THR A 332 21.50 -0.36 3.82
C THR A 332 22.37 0.62 3.06
N VAL A 333 22.41 0.50 1.74
CA VAL A 333 22.93 1.58 0.88
C VAL A 333 21.75 2.31 0.25
N SER A 334 21.77 3.64 0.30
CA SER A 334 20.68 4.49 -0.19
C SER A 334 21.18 5.61 -1.09
N ARG A 335 20.30 6.07 -1.99
CA ARG A 335 20.46 7.32 -2.72
C ARG A 335 20.22 8.47 -1.74
N GLY A 336 21.25 9.29 -1.50
CA GLY A 336 21.23 10.39 -0.53
C GLY A 336 20.42 11.60 -1.04
N ASN A 337 21.12 12.61 -1.54
CA ASN A 337 20.55 13.89 -1.95
C ASN A 337 20.16 13.93 -3.44
N THR A 338 19.37 12.96 -3.89
CA THR A 338 18.90 12.93 -5.29
C THR A 338 17.47 12.40 -5.45
N LEU A 339 16.82 12.86 -6.50
CA LEU A 339 15.55 12.33 -7.02
C LEU A 339 15.76 11.39 -8.21
N ASP A 340 17.00 11.21 -8.69
CA ASP A 340 17.30 10.31 -9.80
C ASP A 340 17.12 8.85 -9.34
N SER A 341 15.94 8.32 -9.60
CA SER A 341 15.55 6.94 -9.33
C SER A 341 15.16 6.20 -10.61
N ASP A 342 15.25 6.79 -11.79
CA ASP A 342 14.62 6.23 -12.99
C ASP A 342 15.47 5.12 -13.66
N GLN A 343 16.67 4.86 -13.13
CA GLN A 343 17.62 3.86 -13.63
C GLN A 343 18.24 3.08 -12.47
N ASP A 344 18.66 1.84 -12.74
CA ASP A 344 19.45 1.04 -11.80
C ASP A 344 20.75 1.77 -11.44
N LEU A 345 21.12 1.75 -10.15
CA LEU A 345 22.39 2.27 -9.66
C LEU A 345 23.22 1.14 -9.06
N GLU A 346 24.31 0.80 -9.74
CA GLU A 346 25.29 -0.18 -9.26
C GLU A 346 26.24 0.46 -8.23
N ILE A 347 26.41 -0.20 -7.09
CA ILE A 347 27.24 0.20 -5.96
C ILE A 347 28.35 -0.83 -5.79
N PHE A 348 29.61 -0.41 -5.82
CA PHE A 348 30.75 -1.26 -5.47
C PHE A 348 31.09 -1.14 -4.00
N LEU A 349 31.28 -2.27 -3.34
CA LEU A 349 31.52 -2.36 -1.90
C LEU A 349 32.94 -2.89 -1.61
N SER A 350 33.52 -2.48 -0.49
CA SER A 350 34.78 -3.01 0.00
C SER A 350 34.86 -3.01 1.53
N SER A 351 35.59 -3.98 2.08
CA SER A 351 35.91 -4.07 3.52
C SER A 351 37.39 -3.77 3.73
N SER A 352 37.72 -3.00 4.77
CA SER A 352 39.10 -2.71 5.14
C SER A 352 39.83 -3.93 5.75
N ASN A 353 39.09 -4.91 6.27
CA ASN A 353 39.65 -6.16 6.80
C ASN A 353 38.72 -7.36 6.54
N ALA A 354 38.98 -8.07 5.44
CA ALA A 354 38.17 -9.21 5.02
C ALA A 354 38.42 -10.50 5.83
N SER A 355 39.43 -10.54 6.72
CA SER A 355 39.57 -11.67 7.66
C SER A 355 38.58 -11.61 8.81
N GLU A 356 37.99 -10.43 9.06
CA GLU A 356 37.06 -10.17 10.17
C GLU A 356 35.63 -10.04 9.68
N LEU A 357 35.45 -9.37 8.52
CA LEU A 357 34.14 -9.05 7.99
C LEU A 357 34.18 -8.87 6.48
N THR A 358 33.32 -9.61 5.79
CA THR A 358 33.20 -9.64 4.34
C THR A 358 31.90 -8.99 3.86
N VAL A 359 31.94 -8.47 2.63
CA VAL A 359 30.81 -7.84 1.92
C VAL A 359 30.70 -8.41 0.50
N PRO A 360 29.51 -8.35 -0.13
CA PRO A 360 29.39 -8.58 -1.57
C PRO A 360 30.32 -7.65 -2.38
N GLU A 361 30.71 -8.03 -3.60
CA GLU A 361 31.55 -7.18 -4.47
C GLU A 361 30.79 -5.94 -4.95
N SER A 362 29.52 -6.12 -5.31
CA SER A 362 28.60 -5.03 -5.65
C SER A 362 27.16 -5.36 -5.26
N VAL A 363 26.35 -4.32 -5.15
CA VAL A 363 24.89 -4.37 -4.98
C VAL A 363 24.24 -3.35 -5.91
N THR A 364 23.01 -3.61 -6.32
CA THR A 364 22.26 -2.71 -7.21
C THR A 364 21.07 -2.13 -6.47
N ILE A 365 20.90 -0.81 -6.53
CA ILE A 365 19.65 -0.13 -6.18
C ILE A 365 18.81 -0.08 -7.47
N PRO A 366 17.73 -0.88 -7.61
CA PRO A 366 16.96 -0.93 -8.85
C PRO A 366 16.33 0.42 -9.23
N ALA A 367 15.96 0.58 -10.49
CA ALA A 367 15.10 1.68 -10.95
C ALA A 367 13.80 1.70 -10.13
N GLY A 368 13.36 2.89 -9.75
CA GLY A 368 12.26 3.14 -8.82
C GLY A 368 12.60 2.94 -7.35
N ALA A 369 13.70 2.24 -7.01
CA ALA A 369 14.11 2.00 -5.63
C ALA A 369 15.05 3.10 -5.12
N ARG A 370 14.92 3.43 -3.83
CA ARG A 370 15.77 4.42 -3.15
C ARG A 370 16.95 3.81 -2.41
N SER A 371 16.85 2.55 -2.03
CA SER A 371 17.85 1.85 -1.25
C SER A 371 17.81 0.36 -1.53
N VAL A 372 18.89 -0.32 -1.18
CA VAL A 372 18.97 -1.79 -1.15
C VAL A 372 19.65 -2.19 0.15
N THR A 373 19.17 -3.27 0.75
CA THR A 373 19.81 -3.89 1.92
C THR A 373 20.70 -5.03 1.46
N PHE A 374 21.80 -5.25 2.17
CA PHE A 374 22.70 -6.37 1.96
C PHE A 374 23.31 -6.84 3.28
N GLN A 375 23.72 -8.09 3.31
CA GLN A 375 24.22 -8.73 4.52
C GLN A 375 25.72 -8.52 4.67
N LEU A 376 26.15 -8.20 5.90
CA LEU A 376 27.54 -8.25 6.33
C LEU A 376 27.79 -9.62 6.93
N VAL A 377 28.87 -10.29 6.52
CA VAL A 377 29.22 -11.62 7.04
C VAL A 377 30.47 -11.47 7.90
N SER A 378 30.33 -11.65 9.21
CA SER A 378 31.48 -11.74 10.10
C SER A 378 32.20 -13.07 9.92
N VAL A 379 33.51 -13.06 10.16
CA VAL A 379 34.40 -14.20 9.94
C VAL A 379 35.10 -14.48 11.26
N ASP A 380 34.77 -15.61 11.89
CA ASP A 380 35.48 -16.15 13.05
C ASP A 380 36.86 -16.67 12.63
N ASP A 381 37.91 -16.02 13.10
CA ASP A 381 39.28 -16.33 12.75
C ASP A 381 39.99 -17.27 13.77
N ASN A 382 39.31 -17.62 14.87
CA ASN A 382 39.76 -18.43 15.99
C ASN A 382 40.97 -17.86 16.76
N VAL A 383 41.15 -16.54 16.80
CA VAL A 383 42.27 -15.86 17.46
C VAL A 383 41.78 -14.76 18.42
N LEU A 384 42.02 -14.97 19.73
CA LEU A 384 41.72 -13.96 20.77
C LEU A 384 42.65 -12.74 20.64
N ASP A 385 42.28 -11.80 19.78
CA ASP A 385 43.10 -10.64 19.38
C ASP A 385 42.49 -9.30 19.82
N GLY A 386 41.27 -9.34 20.34
CA GLY A 386 40.50 -8.23 20.85
C GLY A 386 39.72 -7.49 19.76
N PRO A 387 38.66 -6.73 20.13
CA PRO A 387 37.73 -6.18 19.15
C PRO A 387 38.38 -5.34 18.04
N GLN A 388 38.17 -5.72 16.78
CA GLN A 388 38.71 -5.04 15.59
C GLN A 388 37.70 -4.05 15.01
N THR A 389 38.15 -2.91 14.48
CA THR A 389 37.26 -1.96 13.79
C THR A 389 37.43 -2.08 12.27
N VAL A 390 36.36 -2.47 11.59
CA VAL A 390 36.31 -2.63 10.13
C VAL A 390 35.58 -1.43 9.52
N THR A 391 36.16 -0.85 8.47
CA THR A 391 35.49 0.19 7.66
C THR A 391 34.95 -0.47 6.40
N VAL A 392 33.64 -0.32 6.18
CA VAL A 392 32.96 -0.70 4.95
C VAL A 392 32.82 0.55 4.09
N GLN A 393 33.17 0.44 2.81
CA GLN A 393 33.08 1.54 1.86
C GLN A 393 32.21 1.16 0.68
N ALA A 394 31.30 2.05 0.30
CA ALA A 394 30.44 1.99 -0.88
C ALA A 394 30.84 3.08 -1.88
N THR A 395 30.85 2.76 -3.17
CA THR A 395 31.19 3.70 -4.26
C THR A 395 30.26 3.54 -5.45
N ALA A 396 29.84 4.65 -6.06
CA ALA A 396 29.10 4.67 -7.31
C ALA A 396 29.62 5.77 -8.24
N ALA A 397 29.55 5.54 -9.55
CA ALA A 397 29.88 6.55 -10.55
C ALA A 397 28.95 7.76 -10.39
N ASP A 398 29.50 8.98 -10.41
CA ASP A 398 28.77 10.25 -10.25
C ASP A 398 28.10 10.52 -8.89
N TYR A 399 28.10 9.55 -7.96
CA TYR A 399 27.60 9.71 -6.58
C TYR A 399 28.70 9.78 -5.50
N GLY A 400 29.96 9.56 -5.88
CA GLY A 400 31.09 9.56 -4.93
C GLY A 400 31.16 8.30 -4.06
N SER A 401 31.63 8.45 -2.82
CA SER A 401 31.86 7.33 -1.89
C SER A 401 31.24 7.58 -0.52
N ALA A 402 30.62 6.56 0.05
CA ALA A 402 30.17 6.52 1.44
C ALA A 402 30.98 5.49 2.23
N SER A 403 31.16 5.69 3.54
CA SER A 403 31.82 4.70 4.40
C SER A 403 31.19 4.68 5.78
N SER A 404 31.08 3.48 6.34
CA SER A 404 30.62 3.26 7.71
C SER A 404 31.58 2.31 8.44
N GLN A 405 31.62 2.39 9.77
CA GLN A 405 32.50 1.58 10.61
C GLN A 405 31.70 0.65 11.51
N VAL A 406 32.22 -0.56 11.68
CA VAL A 406 31.67 -1.58 12.59
C VAL A 406 32.80 -2.15 13.43
N ARG A 407 32.55 -2.38 14.72
CA ARG A 407 33.48 -3.10 15.59
C ARG A 407 33.11 -4.58 15.61
N VAL A 408 33.98 -5.42 15.08
CA VAL A 408 33.86 -6.88 15.23
C VAL A 408 34.36 -7.23 16.64
N LEU A 409 33.50 -7.82 17.44
CA LEU A 409 33.78 -8.27 18.79
C LEU A 409 34.40 -9.66 18.73
N ASP A 410 35.59 -9.75 19.28
CA ASP A 410 36.40 -10.94 19.55
C ASP A 410 35.64 -11.92 20.46
N SER A 411 35.51 -13.17 20.05
CA SER A 411 34.79 -14.23 20.76
C SER A 411 35.19 -15.64 20.30
N GLU A 412 35.95 -16.38 21.13
CA GLU A 412 36.20 -17.83 20.90
C GLU A 412 35.46 -18.75 21.86
N ASP A 413 35.40 -20.04 21.54
CA ASP A 413 34.74 -21.03 22.38
C ASP A 413 35.53 -21.44 23.63
N ILE A 414 34.82 -21.61 24.76
CA ILE A 414 35.27 -22.50 25.85
C ILE A 414 34.66 -23.89 25.65
N GLY A 415 35.49 -24.92 25.55
CA GLY A 415 35.03 -26.32 25.54
C GLY A 415 34.83 -26.87 26.95
N VAL A 416 33.72 -27.60 27.18
CA VAL A 416 33.47 -28.38 28.40
C VAL A 416 33.26 -29.85 28.02
N ASN A 417 34.11 -30.73 28.55
CA ASN A 417 33.99 -32.17 28.34
C ASN A 417 33.94 -32.92 29.68
N VAL A 418 32.93 -33.76 29.89
CA VAL A 418 32.77 -34.54 31.12
C VAL A 418 33.06 -36.01 30.84
N ALA A 419 33.99 -36.61 31.60
CA ALA A 419 34.45 -37.99 31.37
C ALA A 419 33.35 -39.06 31.59
N ALA A 420 32.33 -38.74 32.39
CA ALA A 420 31.15 -39.58 32.60
C ALA A 420 29.90 -38.70 32.70
N GLN A 421 29.00 -38.84 31.72
CA GLN A 421 27.77 -38.04 31.62
C GLN A 421 26.68 -38.47 32.61
N THR A 422 26.83 -39.61 33.29
CA THR A 422 25.94 -40.06 34.37
C THR A 422 26.75 -40.34 35.62
N ILE A 423 26.37 -39.73 36.75
CA ILE A 423 27.00 -39.94 38.06
C ILE A 423 25.93 -40.23 39.12
N GLY A 424 26.24 -41.09 40.10
CA GLY A 424 25.42 -41.22 41.29
C GLY A 424 25.55 -40.01 42.21
N ASP A 425 24.59 -39.84 43.12
CA ASP A 425 24.57 -38.80 44.17
C ASP A 425 25.78 -38.78 45.14
N ARG A 426 26.77 -39.67 44.93
CA ARG A 426 28.02 -39.80 45.69
C ARG A 426 29.27 -39.99 44.81
N ASP A 427 29.11 -40.02 43.50
CA ASP A 427 30.22 -40.27 42.57
C ASP A 427 30.94 -38.97 42.21
N VAL A 428 32.13 -39.12 41.63
CA VAL A 428 32.97 -38.01 41.16
C VAL A 428 33.40 -38.31 39.73
N THR A 429 33.37 -37.30 38.87
CA THR A 429 33.84 -37.39 37.47
C THR A 429 34.76 -36.22 37.13
N THR A 430 35.68 -36.44 36.19
CA THR A 430 36.60 -35.41 35.70
C THR A 430 35.92 -34.56 34.62
N VAL A 431 36.06 -33.24 34.74
CA VAL A 431 35.64 -32.26 33.74
C VAL A 431 36.88 -31.63 33.14
N THR A 432 37.03 -31.69 31.82
CA THR A 432 38.08 -30.99 31.06
C THR A 432 37.50 -29.71 30.49
N ILE A 433 38.18 -28.60 30.77
CA ILE A 433 37.86 -27.28 30.25
C ILE A 433 38.94 -26.91 29.25
N SER A 434 38.58 -26.53 28.02
CA SER A 434 39.51 -26.13 26.96
C SER A 434 39.19 -24.74 26.43
N ARG A 435 40.19 -24.03 25.92
CA ARG A 435 40.03 -22.75 25.20
C ARG A 435 40.18 -22.98 23.69
N GLY A 436 39.37 -22.29 22.89
CA GLY A 436 39.29 -22.42 21.43
C GLY A 436 40.43 -21.70 20.69
N ASP A 437 40.93 -20.60 21.25
CA ASP A 437 42.02 -19.81 20.71
C ASP A 437 43.37 -20.56 20.78
N VAL A 438 43.72 -21.19 19.66
CA VAL A 438 44.89 -22.09 19.60
C VAL A 438 46.20 -21.39 19.25
N ASP A 439 46.13 -20.13 18.81
CA ASP A 439 47.25 -19.38 18.24
C ASP A 439 47.91 -18.40 19.22
N ASP A 440 47.20 -17.85 20.22
CA ASP A 440 47.78 -17.07 21.34
C ASP A 440 47.55 -17.69 22.74
N LEU A 441 48.43 -18.61 23.12
CA LEU A 441 48.47 -19.20 24.46
C LEU A 441 49.29 -18.38 25.47
N SER A 442 49.65 -17.12 25.19
CA SER A 442 50.60 -16.36 26.00
C SER A 442 50.06 -15.94 27.37
N GLN A 443 48.73 -15.77 27.50
CA GLN A 443 48.06 -15.38 28.74
C GLN A 443 47.29 -16.55 29.38
N PRO A 444 47.14 -16.59 30.72
CA PRO A 444 46.23 -17.52 31.38
C PRO A 444 44.77 -17.07 31.27
N VAL A 445 43.82 -18.01 31.16
CA VAL A 445 42.37 -17.73 31.10
C VAL A 445 41.72 -18.15 32.41
N LEU A 446 40.97 -17.23 33.04
CA LEU A 446 40.17 -17.52 34.24
C LEU A 446 38.75 -17.93 33.81
N VAL A 447 38.41 -19.20 34.03
CA VAL A 447 37.11 -19.75 33.68
C VAL A 447 36.26 -19.89 34.94
N SER A 448 35.08 -19.28 34.93
CA SER A 448 34.04 -19.48 35.94
C SER A 448 33.18 -20.68 35.54
N LEU A 449 32.89 -21.56 36.49
CA LEU A 449 32.10 -22.76 36.29
C LEU A 449 30.84 -22.69 37.16
N ASN A 450 29.69 -22.94 36.54
CA ASN A 450 28.40 -23.05 37.21
C ASN A 450 27.79 -24.43 36.95
N VAL A 451 27.03 -24.91 37.93
CA VAL A 451 26.12 -26.04 37.80
C VAL A 451 24.73 -25.49 38.12
N ASP A 452 23.79 -25.64 37.20
CA ASP A 452 22.44 -25.09 37.30
C ASP A 452 21.62 -25.65 38.49
N ASP A 453 21.86 -26.90 38.87
CA ASP A 453 21.30 -27.53 40.07
C ASP A 453 22.40 -27.87 41.10
N PRO A 454 22.84 -26.88 41.89
CA PRO A 454 23.84 -27.11 42.92
C PRO A 454 23.32 -27.97 44.09
N THR A 455 22.05 -28.39 44.08
CA THR A 455 21.51 -29.29 45.10
C THR A 455 21.78 -30.76 44.80
N VAL A 456 22.12 -31.09 43.55
CA VAL A 456 22.39 -32.46 43.10
C VAL A 456 23.83 -32.67 42.62
N ALA A 457 24.53 -31.64 42.16
CA ALA A 457 25.98 -31.73 41.87
C ALA A 457 26.71 -30.43 42.23
N GLN A 458 28.00 -30.55 42.54
CA GLN A 458 28.89 -29.40 42.79
C GLN A 458 30.16 -29.52 41.96
N ILE A 459 30.61 -28.39 41.44
CA ILE A 459 31.87 -28.23 40.73
C ILE A 459 32.69 -27.12 41.38
N THR A 460 34.01 -27.15 41.21
CA THR A 460 34.86 -26.00 41.57
C THR A 460 34.44 -24.78 40.76
N ARG A 461 34.05 -23.69 41.42
CA ARG A 461 33.45 -22.51 40.77
C ARG A 461 34.39 -21.73 39.84
N GLN A 462 35.70 -21.87 39.98
CA GLN A 462 36.67 -21.19 39.13
C GLN A 462 37.88 -22.08 38.89
N VAL A 463 38.32 -22.14 37.64
CA VAL A 463 39.55 -22.81 37.22
C VAL A 463 40.35 -21.89 36.33
N VAL A 464 41.67 -22.06 36.30
CA VAL A 464 42.55 -21.28 35.43
C VAL A 464 43.16 -22.22 34.41
N ILE A 465 42.98 -21.94 33.12
CA ILE A 465 43.80 -22.53 32.06
C ILE A 465 45.13 -21.75 32.05
N PRO A 466 46.26 -22.34 32.46
CA PRO A 466 47.51 -21.59 32.57
C PRO A 466 48.05 -21.15 31.20
N ALA A 467 48.83 -20.07 31.18
CA ALA A 467 49.59 -19.66 29.99
C ALA A 467 50.41 -20.84 29.43
N GLY A 468 50.33 -21.03 28.11
CA GLY A 468 50.96 -22.12 27.37
C GLY A 468 50.19 -23.44 27.38
N GLN A 469 48.99 -23.51 27.97
CA GLN A 469 48.14 -24.71 27.96
C GLN A 469 46.80 -24.45 27.26
N LYS A 470 46.29 -25.47 26.57
CA LYS A 470 44.99 -25.45 25.88
C LYS A 470 43.82 -25.87 26.75
N SER A 471 44.09 -26.49 27.90
CA SER A 471 43.05 -27.06 28.76
C SER A 471 43.48 -27.21 30.21
N VAL A 472 42.50 -27.32 31.11
CA VAL A 472 42.67 -27.68 32.53
C VAL A 472 41.62 -28.72 32.94
N HIS A 473 41.89 -29.49 34.00
CA HIS A 473 40.95 -30.46 34.55
C HIS A 473 40.41 -30.02 35.91
N THR A 474 39.15 -30.34 36.19
CA THR A 474 38.50 -30.20 37.50
C THR A 474 37.60 -31.40 37.78
N GLU A 475 36.96 -31.43 38.95
CA GLU A 475 36.11 -32.52 39.39
C GLU A 475 34.67 -32.03 39.61
N LEU A 476 33.70 -32.81 39.13
CA LEU A 476 32.28 -32.66 39.44
C LEU A 476 31.89 -33.76 40.44
N HIS A 477 31.24 -33.38 41.54
CA HIS A 477 30.80 -34.29 42.59
C HIS A 477 29.28 -34.34 42.68
N GLY A 478 28.69 -35.53 42.75
CA GLY A 478 27.29 -35.69 43.13
C GLY A 478 27.06 -35.28 44.60
N ILE A 479 25.94 -34.63 44.88
CA ILE A 479 25.52 -34.20 46.22
C ILE A 479 24.37 -35.09 46.73
N PRO A 480 24.53 -35.72 47.92
CA PRO A 480 23.44 -36.44 48.55
C PRO A 480 22.35 -35.49 49.09
N GLY A 481 21.13 -35.57 48.55
CA GLY A 481 19.97 -34.76 48.97
C GLY A 481 19.11 -35.37 50.09
N ALA A 482 18.36 -34.53 50.81
CA ALA A 482 17.37 -34.94 51.83
C ALA A 482 15.95 -35.20 51.26
N VAL A 483 15.71 -34.78 50.02
CA VAL A 483 14.45 -34.96 49.27
C VAL A 483 14.71 -35.96 48.15
N ARG A 484 13.76 -36.85 47.89
CA ARG A 484 13.87 -37.92 46.89
C ARG A 484 13.56 -37.34 45.50
N PHE A 485 14.44 -37.49 44.52
CA PHE A 485 14.32 -36.78 43.23
C PHE A 485 14.50 -37.61 41.95
N GLY A 486 14.77 -38.91 42.02
CA GLY A 486 14.99 -39.75 40.81
C GLY A 486 16.24 -39.33 40.04
N VAL A 487 16.22 -39.39 38.70
CA VAL A 487 17.31 -38.81 37.86
C VAL A 487 17.05 -37.33 37.62
N ARG A 488 18.06 -36.49 37.85
CA ARG A 488 18.05 -35.05 37.58
C ARG A 488 19.05 -34.71 36.49
N LYS A 489 18.59 -34.01 35.44
CA LYS A 489 19.44 -33.37 34.43
C LYS A 489 20.02 -32.11 35.05
N THR A 490 21.33 -31.95 35.00
CA THR A 490 22.04 -30.73 35.43
C THR A 490 23.06 -30.38 34.36
N GLN A 491 23.26 -29.10 34.11
CA GLN A 491 24.16 -28.57 33.10
C GLN A 491 25.35 -27.89 33.77
N ILE A 492 26.56 -28.22 33.32
CA ILE A 492 27.76 -27.45 33.63
C ILE A 492 27.88 -26.36 32.57
N THR A 493 28.02 -25.11 33.02
CA THR A 493 28.33 -23.97 32.17
C THR A 493 29.71 -23.45 32.55
N ALA A 494 30.57 -23.24 31.57
CA ALA A 494 31.87 -22.60 31.70
C ALA A 494 31.85 -21.26 30.99
N THR A 495 32.25 -20.19 31.67
CA THR A 495 32.32 -18.84 31.12
C THR A 495 33.70 -18.24 31.37
N ALA A 496 34.23 -17.52 30.38
CA ALA A 496 35.46 -16.74 30.50
C ALA A 496 35.27 -15.40 29.78
N ASP A 497 35.97 -14.35 30.22
CA ASP A 497 35.91 -13.04 29.57
C ASP A 497 36.51 -13.15 28.16
N GLY A 498 35.79 -12.71 27.12
CA GLY A 498 36.20 -12.81 25.71
C GLY A 498 35.92 -14.17 25.05
N PHE A 499 35.17 -15.05 25.71
CA PHE A 499 34.83 -16.36 25.15
C PHE A 499 33.33 -16.65 25.22
N GLU A 500 32.81 -17.37 24.23
CA GLU A 500 31.48 -17.95 24.27
C GLU A 500 31.36 -19.05 25.36
N PRO A 501 30.22 -19.12 26.08
CA PRO A 501 30.03 -20.10 27.13
C PRO A 501 29.99 -21.54 26.62
N GLY A 502 30.90 -22.37 27.14
CA GLY A 502 30.83 -23.82 26.95
C GLY A 502 29.82 -24.47 27.87
N THR A 503 29.05 -25.44 27.36
CA THR A 503 28.18 -26.25 28.24
C THR A 503 28.33 -27.75 28.03
N ASN A 504 28.01 -28.52 29.07
CA ASN A 504 27.87 -29.97 28.96
C ASN A 504 26.82 -30.47 29.95
N THR A 505 26.01 -31.44 29.53
CA THR A 505 24.94 -32.02 30.36
C THR A 505 25.46 -33.20 31.16
N VAL A 506 25.06 -33.28 32.43
CA VAL A 506 25.30 -34.41 33.32
C VAL A 506 24.00 -34.86 33.98
N PHE A 507 23.78 -36.17 34.10
CA PHE A 507 22.66 -36.74 34.81
C PHE A 507 23.10 -37.21 36.20
N VAL A 508 22.45 -36.70 37.24
CA VAL A 508 22.66 -37.11 38.63
C VAL A 508 21.52 -38.02 39.08
N GLN A 509 21.85 -39.23 39.52
CA GLN A 509 20.85 -40.23 39.92
C GLN A 509 20.72 -40.34 41.45
N ASP A 510 19.50 -40.13 41.97
CA ASP A 510 19.10 -40.52 43.33
C ASP A 510 18.77 -42.02 43.37
N GLY A 511 19.52 -42.77 44.17
CA GLY A 511 19.39 -44.22 44.29
C GLY A 511 18.07 -44.74 44.90
N SER A 512 17.03 -43.91 45.10
CA SER A 512 15.87 -44.22 45.94
C SER A 512 14.46 -44.24 45.30
N GLN A 513 14.29 -43.97 43.98
CA GLN A 513 13.04 -44.21 43.23
C GLN A 513 13.26 -44.56 41.74
N PRO A 514 12.35 -45.37 41.12
CA PRO A 514 12.40 -45.66 39.69
C PRO A 514 11.82 -44.51 38.85
N SER A 515 12.66 -43.79 38.08
CA SER A 515 12.23 -42.90 37.00
C SER A 515 12.82 -43.34 35.66
N LEU A 516 12.01 -43.39 34.60
CA LEU A 516 12.49 -43.63 33.22
C LEU A 516 13.00 -42.30 32.65
N VAL A 517 14.19 -42.29 32.08
CA VAL A 517 14.72 -41.14 31.34
C VAL A 517 14.90 -41.55 29.90
N PHE A 518 14.29 -40.80 29.00
CA PHE A 518 14.51 -40.87 27.57
C PHE A 518 15.24 -39.60 27.16
N TYR A 519 16.36 -39.75 26.45
CA TYR A 519 17.18 -38.64 26.02
C TYR A 519 17.70 -38.90 24.61
N VAL A 520 17.50 -37.91 23.73
CA VAL A 520 18.09 -37.87 22.40
C VAL A 520 19.33 -36.97 22.46
N PRO A 521 20.53 -37.51 22.18
CA PRO A 521 21.77 -36.75 22.32
C PRO A 521 21.97 -35.65 21.27
N GLU A 522 21.26 -35.76 20.15
CA GLU A 522 21.33 -34.81 19.03
C GLU A 522 20.02 -34.03 18.96
N GLU A 523 20.11 -32.71 18.76
CA GLU A 523 18.94 -31.82 18.66
C GLU A 523 18.36 -31.80 17.24
N SER A 524 19.15 -32.22 16.25
CA SER A 524 18.72 -32.34 14.86
C SER A 524 19.48 -33.44 14.10
N ALA A 525 18.85 -34.02 13.08
CA ALA A 525 19.46 -34.98 12.17
C ALA A 525 18.89 -34.83 10.74
N PRO A 526 19.71 -34.97 9.68
CA PRO A 526 19.22 -34.88 8.31
C PRO A 526 18.39 -36.10 7.90
N GLU A 527 17.45 -35.90 6.98
CA GLU A 527 16.68 -36.97 6.34
C GLU A 527 17.57 -38.06 5.75
N GLY A 528 17.21 -39.33 5.96
CA GLY A 528 18.01 -40.47 5.46
C GLY A 528 19.43 -40.55 6.00
N GLY A 529 19.77 -39.70 6.97
CA GLY A 529 21.05 -39.68 7.68
C GLY A 529 21.26 -40.90 8.56
N ASP A 530 22.42 -40.93 9.21
CA ASP A 530 22.72 -41.98 10.18
C ASP A 530 21.71 -41.97 11.33
N SER A 531 21.39 -43.17 11.86
CA SER A 531 20.46 -43.29 12.97
C SER A 531 20.98 -42.56 14.21
N VAL A 532 20.13 -41.70 14.78
CA VAL A 532 20.37 -41.06 16.07
C VAL A 532 20.15 -42.10 17.18
N VAL A 533 21.16 -42.29 18.02
CA VAL A 533 21.09 -43.28 19.11
C VAL A 533 20.58 -42.62 20.39
N ALA A 534 19.28 -42.70 20.61
CA ALA A 534 18.67 -42.24 21.86
C ALA A 534 18.89 -43.24 23.00
N GLN A 535 19.04 -42.73 24.21
CA GLN A 535 19.29 -43.53 25.42
C GLN A 535 18.06 -43.59 26.31
N ILE A 536 17.79 -44.79 26.80
CA ILE A 536 16.73 -45.09 27.76
C ILE A 536 17.37 -45.56 29.05
N LEU A 537 17.34 -44.73 30.10
CA LEU A 537 17.93 -45.09 31.39
C LEU A 537 16.95 -45.92 32.22
N ARG A 538 17.48 -46.98 32.84
CA ARG A 538 16.71 -47.87 33.71
C ARG A 538 16.19 -47.11 34.94
N PRO A 539 14.90 -47.23 35.26
CA PRO A 539 14.36 -46.81 36.54
C PRO A 539 15.00 -47.57 37.73
N VAL A 540 15.60 -46.83 38.67
CA VAL A 540 16.27 -47.39 39.86
C VAL A 540 15.31 -48.23 40.73
N GLY A 541 15.64 -49.51 40.96
CA GLY A 541 14.88 -50.42 41.83
C GLY A 541 13.91 -51.38 41.12
N ALA A 542 13.80 -51.31 39.78
CA ALA A 542 13.04 -52.27 38.99
C ALA A 542 13.72 -53.66 38.97
N LEU A 543 13.02 -54.69 39.46
CA LEU A 543 13.48 -56.09 39.47
C LEU A 543 13.01 -56.80 38.20
N GLY A 544 13.94 -57.21 37.34
CA GLY A 544 13.65 -57.91 36.07
C GLY A 544 13.84 -57.05 34.82
N ASP A 545 13.41 -57.59 33.69
CA ASP A 545 13.43 -56.91 32.38
C ASP A 545 12.30 -55.85 32.32
N ILE A 546 12.56 -54.70 31.70
CA ILE A 546 11.58 -53.63 31.51
C ILE A 546 11.32 -53.46 30.01
N LEU A 547 10.06 -53.52 29.60
CA LEU A 547 9.65 -53.17 28.24
C LEU A 547 9.21 -51.71 28.20
N VAL A 548 9.81 -50.92 27.33
CA VAL A 548 9.54 -49.50 27.14
C VAL A 548 8.93 -49.34 25.75
N ASN A 549 7.71 -48.81 25.65
CA ASN A 549 7.08 -48.47 24.37
C ASN A 549 7.58 -47.12 23.90
N ILE A 550 7.75 -46.95 22.60
CA ILE A 550 8.20 -45.70 21.96
C ILE A 550 7.14 -45.26 20.95
N GLU A 551 6.76 -43.99 20.97
CA GLU A 551 5.84 -43.38 20.00
C GLU A 551 6.43 -42.06 19.49
N SER A 552 6.30 -41.79 18.19
CA SER A 552 6.70 -40.53 17.54
C SER A 552 5.49 -39.78 16.95
N SER A 553 5.57 -38.45 16.92
CA SER A 553 4.57 -37.57 16.30
C SER A 553 5.24 -36.35 15.67
N PRO A 554 5.02 -36.06 14.36
CA PRO A 554 4.14 -36.78 13.43
C PRO A 554 4.63 -38.22 13.12
N PRO A 555 3.73 -39.19 12.86
CA PRO A 555 4.13 -40.54 12.50
C PRO A 555 4.73 -40.59 11.09
N GLY A 556 5.73 -41.44 10.87
CA GLY A 556 6.36 -41.65 9.55
C GLY A 556 7.69 -40.91 9.35
N GLN A 557 7.96 -39.90 10.18
CA GLN A 557 9.18 -39.08 10.15
C GLN A 557 10.42 -39.81 10.70
N LEU A 558 10.21 -40.78 11.59
CA LEU A 558 11.27 -41.61 12.17
C LEU A 558 10.90 -43.09 12.07
N VAL A 559 11.87 -43.91 11.68
CA VAL A 559 11.81 -45.36 11.86
C VAL A 559 12.50 -45.71 13.18
N HIS A 560 11.72 -46.25 14.12
CA HIS A 560 12.19 -46.71 15.43
C HIS A 560 11.48 -48.00 15.84
N ALA A 561 11.99 -48.68 16.86
CA ALA A 561 11.31 -49.85 17.42
C ALA A 561 10.07 -49.43 18.23
N ASP A 562 8.95 -50.16 18.10
CA ASP A 562 7.74 -49.93 18.91
C ASP A 562 8.00 -50.17 20.41
N THR A 563 8.89 -51.11 20.72
CA THR A 563 9.27 -51.46 22.09
C THR A 563 10.75 -51.76 22.22
N VAL A 564 11.36 -51.31 23.32
CA VAL A 564 12.76 -51.56 23.68
C VAL A 564 12.82 -52.21 25.05
N ALA A 565 13.55 -53.31 25.16
CA ALA A 565 13.76 -54.00 26.43
C ALA A 565 15.04 -53.52 27.12
N ILE A 566 14.95 -53.19 28.40
CA ILE A 566 16.11 -53.02 29.28
C ILE A 566 16.31 -54.34 30.05
N PRO A 567 17.31 -55.18 29.71
CA PRO A 567 17.50 -56.50 30.33
C PRO A 567 17.91 -56.40 31.80
N SER A 568 17.48 -57.34 32.62
CA SER A 568 17.75 -57.42 34.06
C SER A 568 19.25 -57.35 34.36
N GLY A 569 19.68 -56.26 34.99
CA GLY A 569 21.08 -56.00 35.37
C GLY A 569 21.77 -54.92 34.55
N GLU A 570 21.19 -54.50 33.41
CA GLU A 570 21.68 -53.39 32.59
C GLU A 570 21.11 -52.04 33.06
N ASN A 571 21.93 -50.99 33.08
CA ASN A 571 21.51 -49.67 33.57
C ASN A 571 20.82 -48.79 32.51
N SER A 572 20.88 -49.18 31.24
CA SER A 572 20.25 -48.49 30.12
C SER A 572 19.96 -49.45 28.97
N ALA A 573 19.16 -48.99 28.02
CA ALA A 573 19.09 -49.54 26.66
C ALA A 573 19.15 -48.38 25.66
N SER A 574 19.48 -48.69 24.42
CA SER A 574 19.52 -47.71 23.35
C SER A 574 18.39 -47.99 22.36
N VAL A 575 17.85 -46.93 21.76
CA VAL A 575 16.94 -47.02 20.62
C VAL A 575 17.55 -46.26 19.45
N GLU A 576 17.55 -46.89 18.28
CA GLU A 576 17.90 -46.23 17.03
C GLU A 576 16.68 -45.49 16.52
N LEU A 577 16.82 -44.18 16.34
CA LEU A 577 15.87 -43.31 15.67
C LEU A 577 16.46 -43.04 14.28
N THR A 578 15.89 -43.64 13.24
CA THR A 578 16.38 -43.43 11.87
C THR A 578 15.49 -42.38 11.21
N PRO A 579 16.01 -41.20 10.85
CA PRO A 579 15.30 -40.26 9.99
C PRO A 579 14.83 -40.97 8.72
N SER A 580 13.52 -40.89 8.45
CA SER A 580 13.03 -41.28 7.13
C SER A 580 13.57 -40.27 6.11
N ASN A 581 13.92 -40.72 4.91
CA ASN A 581 14.08 -39.82 3.76
C ASN A 581 12.89 -40.06 2.85
N ASP A 582 12.14 -39.02 2.55
CA ASP A 582 11.01 -39.10 1.65
C ASP A 582 11.31 -38.61 0.22
N GLY A 583 12.46 -37.94 0.03
CA GLY A 583 12.95 -37.51 -1.27
C GLY A 583 12.29 -36.21 -1.76
N MET A 584 11.68 -35.44 -0.86
CA MET A 584 10.93 -34.22 -1.14
C MET A 584 11.54 -33.03 -0.42
N LEU A 585 11.62 -31.89 -1.12
CA LEU A 585 12.02 -30.64 -0.48
C LEU A 585 10.79 -30.02 0.21
N ASP A 586 10.63 -30.25 1.51
CA ASP A 586 9.50 -29.82 2.35
C ASP A 586 9.90 -29.11 3.68
N GLY A 587 11.21 -28.95 3.91
CA GLY A 587 11.76 -28.20 5.06
C GLY A 587 11.75 -28.96 6.41
N ASP A 588 12.43 -28.40 7.40
CA ASP A 588 12.66 -29.07 8.68
C ASP A 588 11.38 -29.39 9.47
N VAL A 589 11.28 -30.63 9.97
CA VAL A 589 10.14 -31.14 10.75
C VAL A 589 10.54 -31.41 12.20
N LEU A 590 9.78 -30.85 13.15
CA LEU A 590 9.90 -31.16 14.58
C LEU A 590 9.19 -32.48 14.94
N VAL A 591 9.94 -33.48 15.37
CA VAL A 591 9.40 -34.78 15.79
C VAL A 591 9.46 -34.92 17.31
N SER A 592 8.32 -35.15 17.93
CA SER A 592 8.22 -35.47 19.37
C SER A 592 8.26 -36.99 19.58
N ILE A 593 9.15 -37.47 20.46
CA ILE A 593 9.34 -38.89 20.77
C ILE A 593 9.03 -39.14 22.23
N THR A 594 8.05 -40.00 22.52
CA THR A 594 7.60 -40.35 23.87
C THR A 594 7.92 -41.80 24.19
N ALA A 595 8.71 -42.04 25.24
CA ALA A 595 9.00 -43.38 25.77
C ALA A 595 8.22 -43.63 27.06
N PHE A 596 7.56 -44.79 27.20
CA PHE A 596 6.72 -45.09 28.37
C PHE A 596 6.60 -46.59 28.70
N VAL A 597 6.43 -46.91 29.99
CA VAL A 597 6.41 -48.32 30.49
C VAL A 597 5.00 -48.92 30.58
N ASP A 598 3.95 -48.09 30.66
CA ASP A 598 2.56 -48.57 30.77
C ASP A 598 1.58 -47.80 29.88
N PRO A 599 0.44 -48.41 29.47
CA PRO A 599 -0.56 -47.75 28.62
C PRO A 599 -1.24 -46.51 29.24
N ALA A 600 -1.09 -46.31 30.55
CA ALA A 600 -1.59 -45.12 31.25
C ALA A 600 -0.57 -43.97 31.25
N ARG A 601 0.62 -44.20 30.68
CA ARG A 601 1.78 -43.29 30.65
C ARG A 601 2.20 -42.76 32.02
N ALA A 602 2.01 -43.57 33.08
CA ALA A 602 2.32 -43.13 34.45
C ALA A 602 3.84 -43.02 34.71
N ILE A 603 4.65 -43.70 33.90
CA ILE A 603 6.11 -43.58 33.82
C ILE A 603 6.44 -43.35 32.35
N ALA A 604 6.61 -42.07 31.97
CA ALA A 604 6.89 -41.64 30.61
C ALA A 604 7.94 -40.51 30.58
N SER A 605 8.66 -40.39 29.47
CA SER A 605 9.62 -39.32 29.18
C SER A 605 9.49 -38.97 27.70
N THR A 606 9.41 -37.68 27.38
CA THR A 606 9.31 -37.17 26.00
C THR A 606 10.51 -36.29 25.72
N ASP A 607 11.07 -36.44 24.53
CA ASP A 607 12.11 -35.56 23.99
C ASP A 607 11.78 -35.20 22.54
N ILE A 608 12.49 -34.22 21.97
CA ILE A 608 12.28 -33.76 20.60
C ILE A 608 13.52 -33.97 19.73
N LEU A 609 13.33 -34.22 18.44
CA LEU A 609 14.37 -34.25 17.42
C LEU A 609 13.88 -33.45 16.21
N THR A 610 14.67 -32.51 15.73
CA THR A 610 14.41 -31.82 14.45
C THR A 610 14.95 -32.68 13.32
N VAL A 611 14.08 -33.17 12.45
CA VAL A 611 14.48 -33.85 11.21
C VAL A 611 14.69 -32.75 10.17
N ARG A 612 15.91 -32.61 9.67
CA ARG A 612 16.28 -31.56 8.71
C ARG A 612 16.13 -32.08 7.30
N ASP A 613 15.48 -31.29 6.46
CA ASP A 613 15.38 -31.57 5.04
C ASP A 613 16.77 -31.39 4.39
N ASP A 614 17.34 -32.47 3.88
CA ASP A 614 18.63 -32.48 3.18
C ASP A 614 18.51 -32.96 1.73
N ASP A 615 17.30 -33.02 1.19
CA ASP A 615 17.06 -33.55 -0.15
C ASP A 615 17.69 -32.67 -1.24
N THR A 616 18.33 -33.35 -2.20
CA THR A 616 19.11 -32.68 -3.26
C THR A 616 18.31 -32.48 -4.54
N ILE A 617 18.73 -31.47 -5.31
CA ILE A 617 18.11 -30.92 -6.55
C ILE A 617 17.84 -31.97 -7.66
N GLU A 618 18.29 -33.22 -7.56
CA GLU A 618 18.09 -34.20 -8.64
C GLU A 618 16.63 -34.63 -8.86
N ALA A 619 15.74 -34.44 -7.88
CA ALA A 619 14.31 -34.77 -8.05
C ALA A 619 13.39 -33.56 -8.29
N ARG A 620 13.79 -32.33 -7.87
CA ARG A 620 12.97 -31.10 -7.88
C ARG A 620 11.49 -31.34 -7.50
N THR A 621 11.24 -32.33 -6.64
CA THR A 621 9.90 -32.78 -6.28
C THR A 621 9.56 -32.15 -4.94
N ILE A 622 8.39 -31.50 -4.84
CA ILE A 622 7.98 -30.71 -3.68
C ILE A 622 6.56 -31.07 -3.24
N GLY A 623 6.25 -30.83 -1.98
CA GLY A 623 4.93 -31.04 -1.35
C GLY A 623 4.98 -30.69 0.13
N GLY A 624 3.87 -30.83 0.85
CA GLY A 624 3.85 -30.59 2.29
C GLY A 624 3.99 -29.11 2.69
N PRO A 625 4.29 -28.80 3.96
CA PRO A 625 4.74 -27.48 4.37
C PRO A 625 5.93 -27.01 3.52
N LEU A 626 6.01 -25.72 3.17
CA LEU A 626 7.16 -25.19 2.43
C LEU A 626 7.43 -23.73 2.78
N THR A 627 8.71 -23.39 2.96
CA THR A 627 9.19 -22.05 3.32
C THR A 627 10.56 -21.78 2.68
N GLY A 628 11.00 -20.53 2.62
CA GLY A 628 12.30 -20.13 2.08
C GLY A 628 12.25 -19.73 0.60
N VAL A 629 13.40 -19.75 -0.07
CA VAL A 629 13.56 -19.31 -1.46
C VAL A 629 13.70 -20.52 -2.39
N LEU A 630 12.85 -20.59 -3.42
CA LEU A 630 13.00 -21.51 -4.53
C LEU A 630 13.77 -20.83 -5.67
N GLU A 631 14.91 -21.41 -6.01
CA GLU A 631 15.77 -21.01 -7.12
C GLU A 631 15.10 -21.21 -8.50
N SER A 632 15.66 -20.58 -9.53
CA SER A 632 15.13 -20.62 -10.90
C SER A 632 15.23 -22.03 -11.50
N SER A 633 14.09 -22.73 -11.56
CA SER A 633 14.04 -24.18 -11.77
C SER A 633 12.62 -24.71 -12.04
N GLU A 634 12.50 -25.89 -12.63
CA GLU A 634 11.22 -26.62 -12.81
C GLU A 634 10.97 -27.61 -11.66
N TYR A 635 9.95 -27.37 -10.84
CA TYR A 635 9.57 -28.18 -9.70
C TYR A 635 8.32 -29.02 -9.97
N GLN A 636 8.33 -30.30 -9.58
CA GLN A 636 7.19 -31.21 -9.65
C GLN A 636 6.47 -31.23 -8.31
N VAL A 637 5.25 -30.72 -8.26
CA VAL A 637 4.40 -30.72 -7.06
C VAL A 637 3.57 -32.01 -7.04
N VAL A 638 4.08 -33.04 -6.36
CA VAL A 638 3.45 -34.38 -6.30
C VAL A 638 2.43 -34.50 -5.17
N GLU A 639 2.55 -33.65 -4.15
CA GLU A 639 1.62 -33.46 -3.05
C GLU A 639 1.30 -31.97 -2.88
N SER A 640 0.13 -31.63 -2.33
CA SER A 640 -0.23 -30.22 -2.11
C SER A 640 0.81 -29.51 -1.23
N VAL A 641 1.15 -28.28 -1.61
CA VAL A 641 2.09 -27.42 -0.89
C VAL A 641 1.31 -26.51 0.06
N SER A 642 1.83 -26.30 1.26
CA SER A 642 1.27 -25.37 2.24
C SER A 642 2.32 -24.40 2.78
N VAL A 643 2.09 -23.11 2.62
CA VAL A 643 2.91 -22.08 3.30
C VAL A 643 2.26 -21.80 4.64
N LEU A 644 2.88 -22.21 5.73
CA LEU A 644 2.30 -22.13 7.07
C LEU A 644 2.23 -20.67 7.57
N SER A 645 1.42 -20.42 8.60
CA SER A 645 1.37 -19.11 9.27
C SER A 645 2.75 -18.66 9.72
N ASP A 646 3.01 -17.35 9.60
CA ASP A 646 4.28 -16.71 9.97
C ASP A 646 5.53 -17.16 9.18
N THR A 647 5.32 -17.91 8.08
CA THR A 647 6.39 -18.29 7.13
C THR A 647 6.24 -17.58 5.78
N GLN A 648 7.30 -17.58 4.98
CA GLN A 648 7.32 -17.02 3.63
C GLN A 648 7.87 -18.04 2.64
N LEU A 649 7.19 -18.19 1.51
CA LEU A 649 7.72 -18.87 0.33
C LEU A 649 8.02 -17.83 -0.74
N SER A 650 9.25 -17.82 -1.23
CA SER A 650 9.73 -16.90 -2.26
C SER A 650 10.14 -17.67 -3.51
N LEU A 651 9.67 -17.25 -4.69
CA LEU A 651 10.03 -17.84 -5.98
C LEU A 651 10.74 -16.80 -6.85
N THR A 652 11.89 -17.20 -7.39
CA THR A 652 12.73 -16.36 -8.24
C THR A 652 12.30 -16.44 -9.71
N ALA A 653 12.71 -15.46 -10.53
CA ALA A 653 12.34 -15.41 -11.94
C ALA A 653 12.74 -16.67 -12.72
N GLY A 654 11.82 -17.18 -13.54
CA GLY A 654 11.99 -18.43 -14.30
C GLY A 654 11.72 -19.72 -13.52
N SER A 655 11.39 -19.67 -12.22
CA SER A 655 10.90 -20.84 -11.50
C SER A 655 9.54 -21.30 -12.06
N SER A 656 9.30 -22.61 -12.16
CA SER A 656 8.04 -23.18 -12.63
C SER A 656 7.59 -24.34 -11.74
N LEU A 657 6.43 -24.23 -11.09
CA LEU A 657 5.80 -25.29 -10.31
C LEU A 657 4.76 -26.04 -11.16
N GLN A 658 4.98 -27.33 -11.33
CA GLN A 658 4.15 -28.23 -12.13
C GLN A 658 3.34 -29.15 -11.21
N PHE A 659 2.03 -28.94 -11.14
CA PHE A 659 1.12 -29.59 -10.20
C PHE A 659 0.57 -30.91 -10.73
N ALA A 660 0.77 -31.98 -9.95
CA ALA A 660 0.10 -33.25 -10.17
C ALA A 660 -1.43 -33.12 -10.06
N ALA A 661 -2.15 -34.10 -10.63
CA ALA A 661 -3.61 -34.03 -10.69
C ALA A 661 -4.25 -33.90 -9.30
N GLY A 662 -5.00 -32.82 -9.09
CA GLY A 662 -5.75 -32.54 -7.87
C GLY A 662 -4.97 -31.88 -6.73
N THR A 663 -3.67 -31.59 -6.88
CA THR A 663 -2.89 -30.88 -5.87
C THR A 663 -3.17 -29.36 -5.89
N GLU A 664 -2.70 -28.65 -4.87
CA GLU A 664 -2.93 -27.22 -4.69
C GLU A 664 -1.76 -26.53 -3.96
N LEU A 665 -1.71 -25.19 -4.05
CA LEU A 665 -0.84 -24.36 -3.22
C LEU A 665 -1.70 -23.58 -2.21
N SER A 666 -1.62 -23.92 -0.93
CA SER A 666 -2.38 -23.30 0.15
C SER A 666 -1.51 -22.36 0.98
N VAL A 667 -1.83 -21.06 0.96
CA VAL A 667 -1.03 -20.01 1.60
C VAL A 667 -1.72 -19.52 2.87
N TYR A 668 -1.18 -19.93 4.02
CA TYR A 668 -1.53 -19.43 5.36
C TYR A 668 -0.53 -18.38 5.89
N GLY A 669 0.68 -18.34 5.33
CA GLY A 669 1.71 -17.31 5.55
C GLY A 669 1.75 -16.26 4.43
N SER A 670 2.93 -16.00 3.87
CA SER A 670 3.13 -15.08 2.73
C SER A 670 3.76 -15.77 1.52
N LEU A 671 3.32 -15.38 0.32
CA LEU A 671 3.87 -15.88 -0.95
C LEU A 671 4.43 -14.70 -1.75
N VAL A 672 5.70 -14.77 -2.13
CA VAL A 672 6.39 -13.78 -2.96
C VAL A 672 6.90 -14.47 -4.23
N ALA A 673 6.19 -14.29 -5.34
CA ALA A 673 6.61 -14.79 -6.65
C ALA A 673 6.88 -13.58 -7.56
N ILE A 674 8.15 -13.34 -7.88
CA ILE A 674 8.58 -12.20 -8.69
C ILE A 674 9.33 -12.72 -9.92
N GLY A 675 8.63 -12.72 -11.05
CA GLY A 675 9.18 -13.01 -12.36
C GLY A 675 9.66 -11.76 -13.09
N THR A 676 9.94 -11.94 -14.37
CA THR A 676 10.19 -10.86 -15.33
C THR A 676 9.42 -11.16 -16.62
N GLU A 677 9.27 -10.18 -17.51
CA GLU A 677 8.62 -10.39 -18.82
C GLU A 677 9.26 -11.54 -19.63
N ASP A 678 10.59 -11.66 -19.59
CA ASP A 678 11.34 -12.69 -20.30
C ASP A 678 11.40 -14.04 -19.56
N ALA A 679 11.18 -14.04 -18.25
CA ALA A 679 11.27 -15.22 -17.38
C ALA A 679 10.20 -15.15 -16.28
N PRO A 680 8.92 -15.38 -16.62
CA PRO A 680 7.84 -15.38 -15.64
C PRO A 680 7.97 -16.56 -14.67
N VAL A 681 7.38 -16.44 -13.49
CA VAL A 681 7.21 -17.58 -12.58
C VAL A 681 6.00 -18.39 -13.03
N GLY A 682 6.16 -19.68 -13.33
CA GLY A 682 5.09 -20.54 -13.81
C GLY A 682 4.39 -21.35 -12.72
N PHE A 683 3.06 -21.41 -12.74
CA PHE A 683 2.23 -22.35 -11.98
C PHE A 683 1.31 -23.09 -12.96
N THR A 684 1.57 -24.37 -13.22
CA THR A 684 0.92 -25.11 -14.31
C THR A 684 0.70 -26.59 -13.99
N SER A 685 0.03 -27.32 -14.87
CA SER A 685 -0.18 -28.76 -14.73
C SER A 685 1.08 -29.58 -15.08
N ALA A 686 1.37 -30.60 -14.27
CA ALA A 686 2.41 -31.60 -14.53
C ALA A 686 1.96 -32.68 -15.54
N LEU A 687 0.69 -32.69 -15.97
CA LEU A 687 0.21 -33.69 -16.92
C LEU A 687 0.73 -33.42 -18.33
N PRO A 688 1.18 -34.45 -19.08
CA PRO A 688 1.63 -34.29 -20.47
C PRO A 688 0.55 -33.76 -21.42
N GLU A 689 -0.72 -34.04 -21.12
CA GLU A 689 -1.88 -33.47 -21.79
C GLU A 689 -2.57 -32.53 -20.80
N GLN A 690 -2.19 -31.25 -20.82
CA GLN A 690 -2.70 -30.25 -19.88
C GLN A 690 -4.15 -29.91 -20.21
N THR A 691 -5.04 -30.04 -19.22
CA THR A 691 -6.44 -29.67 -19.35
C THR A 691 -6.87 -28.70 -18.25
N PRO A 692 -7.75 -27.71 -18.55
CA PRO A 692 -8.27 -26.82 -17.52
C PRO A 692 -8.90 -27.62 -16.36
N GLY A 693 -8.39 -27.41 -15.15
CA GLY A 693 -8.86 -28.09 -13.93
C GLY A 693 -8.03 -29.29 -13.49
N ASP A 694 -6.84 -29.48 -14.05
CA ASP A 694 -5.91 -30.54 -13.65
C ASP A 694 -5.51 -30.42 -12.17
N TRP A 695 -5.31 -29.21 -11.67
CA TRP A 695 -4.95 -28.90 -10.28
C TRP A 695 -5.89 -27.84 -9.69
N GLN A 696 -5.90 -27.63 -8.37
CA GLN A 696 -6.93 -26.81 -7.73
C GLN A 696 -6.69 -25.30 -7.77
N GLY A 697 -5.45 -24.85 -8.01
CA GLY A 697 -5.05 -23.45 -7.99
C GLY A 697 -4.28 -23.01 -6.75
N ILE A 698 -3.98 -21.71 -6.70
CA ILE A 698 -3.36 -21.03 -5.57
C ILE A 698 -4.46 -20.51 -4.64
N LYS A 699 -4.40 -20.85 -3.36
CA LYS A 699 -5.42 -20.50 -2.37
C LYS A 699 -4.83 -19.67 -1.24
N PHE A 700 -5.19 -18.39 -1.19
CA PHE A 700 -4.93 -17.52 -0.06
C PHE A 700 -5.98 -17.75 1.03
N LEU A 701 -5.51 -18.37 2.11
CA LEU A 701 -6.27 -18.77 3.29
C LEU A 701 -5.80 -18.00 4.55
N ASN A 702 -4.94 -16.99 4.39
CA ASN A 702 -4.18 -16.39 5.48
C ASN A 702 -4.95 -15.34 6.30
N ASP A 703 -4.57 -15.25 7.57
CA ASP A 703 -4.86 -14.14 8.49
C ASP A 703 -3.54 -13.38 8.84
N ALA A 704 -2.46 -13.69 8.12
CA ALA A 704 -1.10 -13.25 8.41
C ALA A 704 -0.95 -11.72 8.30
N ALA A 705 0.09 -11.18 8.95
CA ALA A 705 0.41 -9.77 8.84
C ALA A 705 0.93 -9.45 7.43
N SER A 706 1.99 -10.16 7.01
CA SER A 706 2.81 -9.85 5.82
C SER A 706 2.08 -9.99 4.48
N ALA A 707 2.47 -9.14 3.51
CA ALA A 707 1.87 -9.10 2.18
C ALA A 707 2.23 -10.35 1.36
N SER A 708 1.43 -10.64 0.33
CA SER A 708 1.81 -11.56 -0.73
C SER A 708 1.84 -10.85 -2.08
N THR A 709 2.87 -11.13 -2.88
CA THR A 709 3.12 -10.47 -4.16
C THR A 709 3.30 -11.52 -5.24
N LEU A 710 2.51 -11.43 -6.30
CA LEU A 710 2.67 -12.19 -7.54
C LEU A 710 2.88 -11.16 -8.65
N ASP A 711 4.11 -11.05 -9.15
CA ASP A 711 4.46 -10.12 -10.22
C ASP A 711 5.11 -10.90 -11.37
N HIS A 712 4.66 -10.69 -12.61
CA HIS A 712 5.12 -11.46 -13.78
C HIS A 712 5.00 -12.98 -13.59
N VAL A 713 3.80 -13.43 -13.23
CA VAL A 713 3.46 -14.84 -12.98
C VAL A 713 2.55 -15.38 -14.08
N ASP A 714 2.78 -16.62 -14.49
CA ASP A 714 1.87 -17.38 -15.36
C ASP A 714 1.10 -18.43 -14.55
N VAL A 715 -0.23 -18.35 -14.50
CA VAL A 715 -1.08 -19.36 -13.83
C VAL A 715 -2.04 -20.00 -14.82
N GLU A 716 -1.85 -21.31 -15.04
CA GLU A 716 -2.56 -22.05 -16.08
C GLU A 716 -3.14 -23.40 -15.63
N PHE A 717 -4.22 -23.81 -16.32
CA PHE A 717 -4.85 -25.13 -16.21
C PHE A 717 -5.36 -25.52 -14.82
N ALA A 718 -5.53 -24.54 -13.92
CA ALA A 718 -6.11 -24.77 -12.60
C ALA A 718 -7.65 -24.88 -12.68
N GLN A 719 -8.26 -25.36 -11.61
CA GLN A 719 -9.72 -25.33 -11.43
C GLN A 719 -10.19 -23.87 -11.30
N THR A 720 -9.55 -23.10 -10.43
CA THR A 720 -9.59 -21.63 -10.35
C THR A 720 -8.15 -21.20 -10.17
N ALA A 721 -7.63 -20.24 -10.94
CA ALA A 721 -6.20 -19.91 -10.88
C ALA A 721 -5.78 -19.39 -9.50
N ILE A 722 -6.44 -18.33 -9.03
CA ILE A 722 -6.17 -17.71 -7.73
C ILE A 722 -7.47 -17.57 -6.95
N THR A 723 -7.52 -18.13 -5.75
CA THR A 723 -8.63 -18.01 -4.80
C THR A 723 -8.19 -17.22 -3.58
N ILE A 724 -8.86 -16.11 -3.31
CA ILE A 724 -8.64 -15.28 -2.13
C ILE A 724 -9.88 -15.39 -1.25
N THR A 725 -9.79 -16.16 -0.18
CA THR A 725 -10.88 -16.27 0.81
C THR A 725 -10.68 -15.35 2.02
N ARG A 726 -9.42 -15.01 2.28
CA ARG A 726 -8.96 -14.09 3.29
C ARG A 726 -7.73 -13.37 2.73
N ALA A 727 -7.56 -12.11 3.10
CA ALA A 727 -6.41 -11.31 2.69
C ALA A 727 -5.66 -10.89 3.96
N PRO A 728 -4.32 -10.88 3.93
CA PRO A 728 -3.50 -10.41 5.04
C PRO A 728 -3.70 -8.91 5.24
N SER A 729 -3.29 -8.39 6.40
CA SER A 729 -3.44 -6.95 6.69
C SER A 729 -2.60 -6.07 5.76
N GLU A 730 -1.41 -6.52 5.34
CA GLU A 730 -0.57 -5.83 4.36
C GLU A 730 -1.01 -6.05 2.89
N GLY A 731 -1.92 -7.00 2.64
CA GLY A 731 -2.57 -7.19 1.34
C GLY A 731 -1.97 -8.22 0.38
N ILE A 732 -2.64 -8.39 -0.77
CA ILE A 732 -2.24 -9.26 -1.87
C ILE A 732 -2.17 -8.41 -3.14
N ARG A 733 -1.00 -8.37 -3.78
CA ARG A 733 -0.83 -7.74 -5.09
C ARG A 733 -0.58 -8.81 -6.14
N VAL A 734 -1.40 -8.80 -7.19
CA VAL A 734 -1.17 -9.57 -8.41
C VAL A 734 -0.95 -8.57 -9.53
N SER A 735 0.25 -8.54 -10.09
CA SER A 735 0.62 -7.57 -11.11
C SER A 735 1.34 -8.17 -12.31
N ASN A 736 1.18 -7.54 -13.48
CA ASN A 736 1.91 -7.87 -14.71
C ASN A 736 1.90 -9.37 -15.06
N SER A 737 0.84 -10.08 -14.67
CA SER A 737 0.78 -11.55 -14.69
C SER A 737 -0.20 -12.06 -15.75
N THR A 738 0.02 -13.28 -16.27
CA THR A 738 -0.87 -13.96 -17.20
C THR A 738 -1.67 -15.05 -16.49
N ILE A 739 -3.00 -14.94 -16.49
CA ILE A 739 -3.90 -15.88 -15.84
C ILE A 739 -4.88 -16.43 -16.88
N ARG A 740 -4.60 -17.65 -17.37
CA ARG A 740 -5.31 -18.17 -18.53
C ARG A 740 -5.59 -19.67 -18.51
N ASN A 741 -6.53 -20.10 -19.36
CA ASN A 741 -6.87 -21.51 -19.55
C ASN A 741 -7.29 -22.24 -18.27
N ASN A 742 -7.86 -21.54 -17.30
CA ASN A 742 -8.37 -22.15 -16.07
C ASN A 742 -9.83 -22.59 -16.25
N LYS A 743 -10.26 -23.63 -15.54
CA LYS A 743 -11.56 -24.27 -15.79
C LYS A 743 -12.76 -23.40 -15.42
N THR A 744 -12.65 -22.62 -14.35
CA THR A 744 -13.73 -21.73 -13.89
C THR A 744 -13.26 -20.29 -13.91
N ASN A 745 -12.72 -19.78 -12.81
CA ASN A 745 -12.36 -18.36 -12.71
C ASN A 745 -10.86 -18.16 -12.83
N GLY A 746 -10.45 -17.04 -13.41
CA GLY A 746 -9.06 -16.58 -13.32
C GLY A 746 -8.75 -16.24 -11.85
N ILE A 747 -9.43 -15.22 -11.32
CA ILE A 747 -9.30 -14.80 -9.93
C ILE A 747 -10.67 -14.84 -9.24
N TYR A 748 -10.75 -15.50 -8.09
CA TYR A 748 -11.93 -15.55 -7.24
C TYR A 748 -11.62 -14.97 -5.86
N ALA A 749 -12.10 -13.76 -5.57
CA ALA A 749 -11.93 -13.11 -4.28
C ALA A 749 -13.25 -13.05 -3.52
N SER A 750 -13.35 -13.75 -2.40
CA SER A 750 -14.54 -13.82 -1.57
C SER A 750 -14.20 -13.62 -0.10
N GLY A 751 -15.05 -12.97 0.68
CA GLY A 751 -14.85 -12.81 2.11
C GLY A 751 -14.92 -11.36 2.57
N ASN A 752 -14.23 -11.04 3.67
CA ASN A 752 -14.12 -9.68 4.17
C ASN A 752 -12.77 -9.08 3.74
N ILE A 753 -12.76 -8.45 2.57
CA ILE A 753 -11.60 -7.87 1.91
C ILE A 753 -11.78 -6.34 1.91
N ASN A 754 -11.04 -5.66 2.79
CA ASN A 754 -11.13 -4.20 2.98
C ASN A 754 -9.87 -3.54 2.40
N SER A 755 -9.89 -3.29 1.08
CA SER A 755 -8.94 -2.50 0.27
C SER A 755 -7.48 -2.95 0.26
N SER A 756 -7.20 -4.22 0.56
CA SER A 756 -5.84 -4.77 0.58
C SER A 756 -5.51 -5.66 -0.62
N VAL A 757 -6.44 -5.90 -1.54
CA VAL A 757 -6.21 -6.71 -2.74
C VAL A 757 -6.16 -5.81 -3.98
N VAL A 758 -5.06 -5.88 -4.71
CA VAL A 758 -4.79 -5.11 -5.93
C VAL A 758 -4.48 -6.05 -7.08
N LEU A 759 -5.23 -5.92 -8.17
CA LEU A 759 -5.02 -6.61 -9.44
C LEU A 759 -4.66 -5.54 -10.48
N GLU A 760 -3.41 -5.53 -10.94
CA GLU A 760 -2.89 -4.48 -11.82
C GLU A 760 -2.08 -4.99 -13.02
N GLY A 761 -2.33 -4.50 -14.23
CA GLY A 761 -1.45 -4.82 -15.37
C GLY A 761 -1.51 -6.27 -15.83
N ASN A 762 -2.52 -7.04 -15.42
CA ASN A 762 -2.59 -8.47 -15.72
C ASN A 762 -3.32 -8.75 -17.04
N SER A 763 -2.96 -9.87 -17.69
CA SER A 763 -3.75 -10.47 -18.77
C SER A 763 -4.55 -11.66 -18.23
N ILE A 764 -5.88 -11.54 -18.16
CA ILE A 764 -6.79 -12.54 -17.57
C ILE A 764 -7.71 -13.08 -18.65
N THR A 765 -7.27 -14.15 -19.31
CA THR A 765 -7.83 -14.56 -20.61
C THR A 765 -8.23 -16.03 -20.71
N SER A 766 -9.19 -16.34 -21.57
CA SER A 766 -9.58 -17.72 -21.92
C SER A 766 -9.90 -18.64 -20.71
N ASN A 767 -10.42 -18.07 -19.60
CA ASN A 767 -10.88 -18.85 -18.46
C ASN A 767 -12.32 -19.35 -18.69
N GLY A 768 -12.67 -20.54 -18.20
CA GLY A 768 -13.91 -21.22 -18.55
C GLY A 768 -15.20 -20.56 -18.07
N GLU A 769 -15.13 -19.68 -17.06
CA GLU A 769 -16.24 -18.87 -16.55
C GLU A 769 -15.84 -17.39 -16.45
N THR A 770 -15.54 -16.86 -15.27
CA THR A 770 -15.31 -15.41 -15.07
C THR A 770 -13.82 -15.09 -15.06
N GLY A 771 -13.40 -13.97 -15.66
CA GLY A 771 -12.04 -13.47 -15.49
C GLY A 771 -11.74 -13.15 -14.01
N VAL A 772 -12.43 -12.15 -13.46
CA VAL A 772 -12.33 -11.72 -12.05
C VAL A 772 -13.69 -11.80 -11.35
N TYR A 773 -13.81 -12.62 -10.31
CA TYR A 773 -15.02 -12.77 -9.51
C TYR A 773 -14.83 -12.22 -8.10
N LEU A 774 -15.51 -11.12 -7.78
CA LEU A 774 -15.50 -10.48 -6.47
C LEU A 774 -16.82 -10.74 -5.73
N ARG A 775 -16.73 -11.34 -4.54
CA ARG A 775 -17.90 -11.69 -3.72
C ARG A 775 -17.80 -11.14 -2.30
N ALA A 776 -18.90 -10.55 -1.83
CA ALA A 776 -19.12 -10.27 -0.42
C ALA A 776 -20.38 -11.00 0.06
N TYR A 777 -20.25 -11.89 1.04
CA TYR A 777 -21.34 -12.70 1.57
C TYR A 777 -21.47 -12.51 3.08
N ALA A 778 -22.49 -11.77 3.51
CA ALA A 778 -22.80 -11.67 4.94
C ALA A 778 -23.46 -12.95 5.45
N SER A 779 -22.92 -13.50 6.54
CA SER A 779 -23.45 -14.69 7.21
C SER A 779 -23.56 -14.46 8.72
N GLY A 780 -24.59 -15.04 9.36
CA GLY A 780 -24.78 -14.89 10.82
C GLY A 780 -25.05 -13.45 11.26
N CYS A 781 -24.31 -12.95 12.25
CA CYS A 781 -24.32 -11.54 12.67
C CYS A 781 -23.08 -10.75 12.19
N THR A 782 -22.29 -11.31 11.27
CA THR A 782 -21.10 -10.68 10.70
C THR A 782 -21.39 -10.12 9.31
N GLY A 783 -21.07 -8.85 9.08
CA GLY A 783 -21.06 -8.26 7.74
C GLY A 783 -19.86 -8.76 6.94
N SER A 784 -19.88 -8.54 5.62
CA SER A 784 -18.74 -8.83 4.73
C SER A 784 -18.65 -7.72 3.71
N SER A 785 -17.44 -7.26 3.45
CA SER A 785 -17.15 -6.28 2.40
C SER A 785 -16.08 -6.80 1.46
N ASN A 786 -16.12 -6.37 0.21
CA ASN A 786 -15.05 -6.61 -0.76
C ASN A 786 -14.79 -5.30 -1.52
N SER A 787 -13.63 -4.68 -1.28
CA SER A 787 -13.17 -3.45 -1.93
C SER A 787 -11.87 -3.65 -2.72
N THR A 788 -11.73 -4.81 -3.37
CA THR A 788 -10.62 -5.11 -4.28
C THR A 788 -10.50 -4.04 -5.37
N THR A 789 -9.26 -3.63 -5.69
CA THR A 789 -8.96 -2.73 -6.81
C THR A 789 -8.55 -3.56 -8.02
N VAL A 790 -9.20 -3.34 -9.16
CA VAL A 790 -8.91 -3.98 -10.45
C VAL A 790 -8.57 -2.86 -11.42
N ARG A 791 -7.29 -2.70 -11.75
CA ARG A 791 -6.85 -1.61 -12.62
C ARG A 791 -5.91 -2.02 -13.75
N ASN A 792 -5.99 -1.36 -14.90
CA ASN A 792 -5.03 -1.53 -16.00
C ASN A 792 -4.86 -2.99 -16.45
N ASN A 793 -5.91 -3.83 -16.35
CA ASN A 793 -5.86 -5.23 -16.77
C ASN A 793 -6.49 -5.40 -18.15
N ASP A 794 -5.97 -6.35 -18.93
CA ASP A 794 -6.65 -6.92 -20.10
C ASP A 794 -7.45 -8.16 -19.64
N ILE A 795 -8.77 -8.13 -19.83
CA ILE A 795 -9.69 -9.18 -19.39
C ILE A 795 -10.55 -9.61 -20.56
N SER A 796 -10.19 -10.72 -21.19
CA SER A 796 -10.77 -11.11 -22.46
C SER A 796 -10.98 -12.59 -22.69
N GLU A 797 -11.83 -12.94 -23.67
CA GLU A 797 -12.11 -14.32 -24.08
C GLU A 797 -12.58 -15.28 -22.97
N ASN A 798 -13.10 -14.76 -21.85
CA ASN A 798 -13.58 -15.62 -20.76
C ASN A 798 -14.96 -16.21 -21.10
N GLY A 799 -15.20 -17.46 -20.70
CA GLY A 799 -16.39 -18.25 -21.03
C GLY A 799 -17.71 -17.76 -20.43
N ALA A 800 -17.66 -16.74 -19.57
CA ALA A 800 -18.81 -15.99 -19.07
C ALA A 800 -18.50 -14.49 -19.01
N THR A 801 -18.36 -13.91 -17.81
CA THR A 801 -18.22 -12.45 -17.61
C THR A 801 -16.75 -12.07 -17.46
N GLY A 802 -16.35 -10.89 -17.93
CA GLY A 802 -15.01 -10.35 -17.64
C GLY A 802 -14.81 -10.14 -16.13
N ILE A 803 -15.57 -9.21 -15.54
CA ILE A 803 -15.55 -8.93 -14.09
C ILE A 803 -16.95 -9.13 -13.48
N SER A 804 -17.07 -9.94 -12.44
CA SER A 804 -18.32 -10.20 -11.71
C SER A 804 -18.25 -9.68 -10.27
N LEU A 805 -19.23 -8.87 -9.86
CA LEU A 805 -19.34 -8.26 -8.55
C LEU A 805 -20.63 -8.74 -7.87
N VAL A 806 -20.53 -9.49 -6.78
CA VAL A 806 -21.70 -10.09 -6.12
C VAL A 806 -21.74 -9.76 -4.64
N GLY A 807 -22.68 -8.89 -4.25
CA GLY A 807 -23.01 -8.56 -2.86
C GLY A 807 -24.27 -9.30 -2.42
N SER A 808 -24.17 -10.15 -1.40
CA SER A 808 -25.31 -10.94 -0.91
C SER A 808 -25.24 -11.19 0.60
N GLY A 809 -26.35 -11.53 1.26
CA GLY A 809 -26.29 -11.83 2.68
C GLY A 809 -27.50 -12.57 3.23
N SER A 810 -27.28 -13.40 4.25
CA SER A 810 -28.32 -14.05 5.04
C SER A 810 -27.96 -13.98 6.52
N SER A 811 -28.82 -13.40 7.35
CA SER A 811 -28.56 -13.15 8.78
C SER A 811 -29.58 -13.83 9.70
N ILE A 812 -29.19 -13.95 10.99
CA ILE A 812 -30.03 -14.52 12.04
C ILE A 812 -30.91 -13.41 12.66
N HIS A 813 -32.11 -13.76 13.12
CA HIS A 813 -33.03 -12.82 13.77
C HIS A 813 -32.40 -12.19 15.04
N GLY A 814 -32.37 -10.85 15.13
CA GLY A 814 -31.91 -10.11 16.32
C GLY A 814 -30.53 -9.45 16.24
N CYS A 815 -29.80 -9.55 15.12
CA CYS A 815 -28.55 -8.80 14.95
C CYS A 815 -28.84 -7.28 14.79
N ILE A 816 -28.34 -6.44 15.69
CA ILE A 816 -28.42 -4.98 15.61
C ILE A 816 -26.99 -4.41 15.63
N PRO A 817 -26.60 -3.58 14.64
CA PRO A 817 -27.36 -3.12 13.47
C PRO A 817 -27.44 -4.17 12.34
N SER A 818 -28.33 -3.93 11.36
CA SER A 818 -28.50 -4.77 10.16
C SER A 818 -27.19 -4.95 9.39
N ARG A 819 -26.88 -6.18 8.97
CA ARG A 819 -25.62 -6.53 8.29
C ARG A 819 -25.83 -6.65 6.78
N SER A 820 -24.78 -6.35 6.03
CA SER A 820 -24.77 -6.41 4.56
C SER A 820 -23.54 -7.12 4.02
N GLY A 821 -23.70 -7.80 2.89
CA GLY A 821 -22.61 -8.21 2.02
C GLY A 821 -22.43 -7.12 0.97
N SER A 822 -21.31 -6.39 1.01
CA SER A 822 -21.10 -5.17 0.22
C SER A 822 -19.87 -5.26 -0.66
N VAL A 823 -20.02 -5.10 -1.96
CA VAL A 823 -18.89 -4.95 -2.88
C VAL A 823 -18.73 -3.47 -3.25
N THR A 824 -17.57 -2.88 -2.96
CA THR A 824 -17.23 -1.47 -3.24
C THR A 824 -15.90 -1.39 -4.00
N ALA A 825 -15.76 -2.23 -5.02
CA ALA A 825 -14.56 -2.34 -5.84
C ALA A 825 -14.30 -1.07 -6.68
N LEU A 826 -13.02 -0.79 -6.95
CA LEU A 826 -12.59 0.18 -7.95
C LEU A 826 -12.18 -0.59 -9.20
N ILE A 827 -12.80 -0.28 -10.34
CA ILE A 827 -12.51 -0.85 -11.66
C ILE A 827 -12.03 0.29 -12.55
N GLU A 828 -10.73 0.37 -12.80
CA GLU A 828 -10.09 1.52 -13.42
C GLU A 828 -9.17 1.17 -14.59
N GLY A 829 -9.23 1.85 -15.73
CA GLY A 829 -8.18 1.70 -16.76
C GLY A 829 -8.11 0.31 -17.42
N ASN A 830 -9.12 -0.56 -17.24
CA ASN A 830 -9.08 -1.92 -17.77
C ASN A 830 -9.56 -1.97 -19.22
N TYR A 831 -8.97 -2.88 -20.01
CA TYR A 831 -9.49 -3.28 -21.30
C TYR A 831 -10.28 -4.59 -21.18
N ILE A 832 -11.60 -4.53 -21.33
CA ILE A 832 -12.51 -5.67 -21.08
C ILE A 832 -13.23 -6.03 -22.36
N HIS A 833 -12.85 -7.13 -23.00
CA HIS A 833 -13.33 -7.41 -24.35
C HIS A 833 -13.53 -8.89 -24.70
N ASP A 834 -14.35 -9.15 -25.72
CA ASP A 834 -14.55 -10.49 -26.30
C ASP A 834 -14.93 -11.59 -25.27
N ASN A 835 -15.54 -11.23 -24.14
CA ASN A 835 -16.05 -12.20 -23.17
C ASN A 835 -17.41 -12.76 -23.64
N ALA A 836 -17.70 -14.03 -23.34
CA ALA A 836 -18.89 -14.75 -23.82
C ALA A 836 -20.22 -14.29 -23.17
N ASN A 837 -20.17 -13.34 -22.25
CA ASN A 837 -21.33 -12.69 -21.64
C ASN A 837 -20.99 -11.21 -21.36
N ASP A 838 -21.37 -10.66 -20.20
CA ASP A 838 -21.13 -9.23 -19.94
C ASP A 838 -19.64 -8.90 -19.74
N GLY A 839 -19.24 -7.67 -20.08
CA GLY A 839 -17.92 -7.14 -19.69
C GLY A 839 -17.81 -7.03 -18.16
N VAL A 840 -18.69 -6.25 -17.54
CA VAL A 840 -18.81 -6.16 -16.07
C VAL A 840 -20.25 -6.46 -15.62
N PHE A 841 -20.38 -7.37 -14.68
CA PHE A 841 -21.65 -7.71 -14.03
C PHE A 841 -21.64 -7.31 -12.55
N GLY A 842 -22.70 -6.64 -12.09
CA GLY A 842 -22.97 -6.35 -10.70
C GLY A 842 -24.32 -6.91 -10.25
N GLY A 843 -24.29 -7.81 -9.26
CA GLY A 843 -25.45 -8.46 -8.66
C GLY A 843 -25.58 -8.16 -7.17
N ALA A 844 -26.61 -7.41 -6.78
CA ALA A 844 -26.94 -7.17 -5.37
C ALA A 844 -28.17 -7.98 -4.95
N TYR A 845 -28.01 -8.93 -4.03
CA TYR A 845 -29.08 -9.85 -3.64
C TYR A 845 -29.42 -9.77 -2.16
N ASN A 846 -30.69 -9.51 -1.85
CA ASN A 846 -31.20 -9.57 -0.48
C ASN A 846 -31.36 -11.02 -0.03
N GLY A 847 -31.16 -11.25 1.27
CA GLY A 847 -31.54 -12.51 1.91
C GLY A 847 -32.25 -12.27 3.23
N TYR A 848 -32.36 -13.30 4.05
CA TYR A 848 -33.15 -13.24 5.28
C TYR A 848 -32.53 -12.24 6.28
N HIS A 849 -33.23 -11.12 6.54
CA HIS A 849 -32.81 -10.01 7.42
C HIS A 849 -31.45 -9.33 7.08
N ALA A 850 -30.86 -9.61 5.91
CA ALA A 850 -29.60 -9.02 5.46
C ALA A 850 -29.73 -8.49 4.02
N ARG A 851 -29.00 -7.43 3.71
CA ARG A 851 -29.07 -6.73 2.41
C ARG A 851 -27.79 -6.96 1.61
N GLY A 852 -27.94 -7.28 0.33
CA GLY A 852 -26.84 -7.26 -0.63
C GLY A 852 -26.60 -5.83 -1.13
N SER A 853 -25.34 -5.47 -1.36
CA SER A 853 -24.97 -4.15 -1.88
C SER A 853 -23.82 -4.25 -2.88
N VAL A 854 -23.92 -3.54 -3.99
CA VAL A 854 -22.85 -3.34 -4.97
C VAL A 854 -22.77 -1.83 -5.26
N ARG A 855 -21.64 -1.22 -4.94
CA ARG A 855 -21.34 0.21 -5.10
C ARG A 855 -19.94 0.38 -5.67
N ALA A 856 -19.71 -0.19 -6.85
CA ALA A 856 -18.43 -0.10 -7.52
C ALA A 856 -18.27 1.26 -8.22
N THR A 857 -17.02 1.73 -8.30
CA THR A 857 -16.63 2.85 -9.16
C THR A 857 -15.97 2.26 -10.40
N ILE A 858 -16.49 2.59 -11.57
CA ILE A 858 -16.05 2.07 -12.85
C ILE A 858 -15.63 3.26 -13.70
N ARG A 859 -14.31 3.40 -13.90
CA ARG A 859 -13.77 4.57 -14.61
C ARG A 859 -12.62 4.28 -15.55
N ASN A 860 -12.44 5.10 -16.58
CA ASN A 860 -11.34 4.99 -17.55
C ASN A 860 -11.24 3.61 -18.22
N ASN A 861 -12.32 2.81 -18.27
CA ASN A 861 -12.26 1.48 -18.88
C ASN A 861 -12.68 1.52 -20.36
N LEU A 862 -12.02 0.70 -21.16
CA LEU A 862 -12.41 0.40 -22.53
C LEU A 862 -13.13 -0.96 -22.55
N ILE A 863 -14.42 -0.99 -22.90
CA ILE A 863 -15.27 -2.19 -22.80
C ILE A 863 -15.88 -2.51 -24.16
N THR A 864 -15.37 -3.54 -24.84
CA THR A 864 -15.70 -3.76 -26.25
C THR A 864 -16.06 -5.20 -26.60
N LYS A 865 -16.93 -5.39 -27.61
CA LYS A 865 -17.16 -6.70 -28.26
C LYS A 865 -17.56 -7.86 -27.35
N ASN A 866 -18.06 -7.60 -26.14
CA ASN A 866 -18.56 -8.68 -25.28
C ASN A 866 -19.88 -9.23 -25.86
N GLU A 867 -20.08 -10.55 -25.78
CA GLU A 867 -21.29 -11.22 -26.29
C GLU A 867 -22.53 -10.89 -25.44
N GLY A 868 -22.37 -10.32 -24.26
CA GLY A 868 -23.43 -9.77 -23.41
C GLY A 868 -23.46 -8.23 -23.42
N ASN A 869 -23.83 -7.63 -22.29
CA ASN A 869 -23.82 -6.18 -22.13
C ASN A 869 -22.39 -5.69 -21.83
N GLY A 870 -22.08 -4.43 -22.13
CA GLY A 870 -20.82 -3.83 -21.64
C GLY A 870 -20.80 -3.83 -20.10
N LEU A 871 -21.83 -3.24 -19.51
CA LEU A 871 -22.08 -3.20 -18.08
C LEU A 871 -23.47 -3.74 -17.76
N ARG A 872 -23.63 -4.59 -16.74
CA ARG A 872 -24.95 -5.04 -16.26
C ARG A 872 -25.05 -5.00 -14.74
N PHE A 873 -25.93 -4.15 -14.19
CA PHE A 873 -26.14 -3.97 -12.75
C PHE A 873 -27.59 -4.30 -12.34
N THR A 874 -27.80 -5.45 -11.70
CA THR A 874 -29.15 -5.96 -11.40
C THR A 874 -29.24 -6.60 -10.01
N GLY A 875 -30.45 -7.01 -9.62
CA GLY A 875 -30.71 -7.68 -8.34
C GLY A 875 -31.84 -7.02 -7.56
N ASP A 876 -32.22 -7.62 -6.43
CA ASP A 876 -33.27 -7.11 -5.54
C ASP A 876 -32.70 -6.31 -4.34
N GLY A 877 -31.37 -6.24 -4.21
CA GLY A 877 -30.62 -5.45 -3.23
C GLY A 877 -30.21 -4.06 -3.72
N TYR A 878 -29.22 -3.45 -3.05
CA TYR A 878 -28.73 -2.11 -3.34
C TYR A 878 -27.63 -2.12 -4.41
N SER A 879 -27.98 -1.95 -5.68
CA SER A 879 -27.00 -1.79 -6.76
C SER A 879 -26.92 -0.32 -7.19
N PHE A 880 -25.81 0.36 -6.88
CA PHE A 880 -25.61 1.79 -7.14
C PHE A 880 -24.18 2.03 -7.65
N PRO A 881 -23.88 1.67 -8.92
CA PRO A 881 -22.57 1.92 -9.50
C PRO A 881 -22.38 3.41 -9.82
N VAL A 882 -21.13 3.86 -9.78
CA VAL A 882 -20.66 5.12 -10.38
C VAL A 882 -19.92 4.75 -11.66
N VAL A 883 -20.39 5.25 -12.79
CA VAL A 883 -19.83 4.94 -14.12
C VAL A 883 -19.39 6.23 -14.79
N VAL A 884 -18.08 6.42 -14.92
CA VAL A 884 -17.52 7.70 -15.38
C VAL A 884 -16.33 7.51 -16.31
N HIS A 885 -16.19 8.29 -17.39
CA HIS A 885 -15.02 8.20 -18.29
C HIS A 885 -14.80 6.78 -18.85
N ASN A 886 -15.84 6.05 -19.25
CA ASN A 886 -15.66 4.75 -19.92
C ASN A 886 -16.03 4.86 -21.39
N THR A 887 -15.36 4.08 -22.24
CA THR A 887 -15.71 3.93 -23.66
C THR A 887 -16.22 2.52 -23.90
N ILE A 888 -17.50 2.40 -24.28
CA ILE A 888 -18.24 1.14 -24.33
C ILE A 888 -18.76 0.91 -25.75
N VAL A 889 -18.11 0.01 -26.48
CA VAL A 889 -18.25 -0.08 -27.94
C VAL A 889 -18.58 -1.50 -28.43
N GLY A 890 -19.61 -1.63 -29.25
CA GLY A 890 -19.84 -2.85 -30.04
C GLY A 890 -20.17 -4.10 -29.23
N ASN A 891 -20.72 -3.98 -28.02
CA ASN A 891 -21.20 -5.12 -27.24
C ASN A 891 -22.54 -5.61 -27.82
N THR A 892 -22.79 -6.93 -27.86
CA THR A 892 -24.03 -7.44 -28.50
C THR A 892 -25.29 -7.22 -27.64
N GLY A 893 -25.10 -6.89 -26.36
CA GLY A 893 -26.10 -6.39 -25.42
C GLY A 893 -26.16 -4.87 -25.36
N ALA A 894 -26.77 -4.33 -24.29
CA ALA A 894 -26.72 -2.90 -24.02
C ALA A 894 -25.29 -2.48 -23.65
N GLY A 895 -24.92 -1.23 -23.93
CA GLY A 895 -23.70 -0.65 -23.39
C GLY A 895 -23.75 -0.66 -21.85
N MET A 896 -24.91 -0.27 -21.28
CA MET A 896 -25.21 -0.48 -19.87
C MET A 896 -26.65 -0.96 -19.67
N LEU A 897 -26.85 -2.04 -18.91
CA LEU A 897 -28.14 -2.49 -18.42
C LEU A 897 -28.20 -2.30 -16.91
N HIS A 898 -29.27 -1.71 -16.37
CA HIS A 898 -29.41 -1.54 -14.93
C HIS A 898 -30.83 -1.80 -14.39
N GLY A 899 -30.93 -2.12 -13.10
CA GLY A 899 -32.17 -2.22 -12.33
C GLY A 899 -32.66 -0.87 -11.78
N GLU A 900 -33.39 -0.86 -10.66
CA GLU A 900 -33.99 0.36 -10.08
C GLU A 900 -32.98 1.32 -9.40
N GLY A 901 -31.68 0.99 -9.35
CA GLY A 901 -30.65 1.81 -8.71
C GLY A 901 -29.56 2.26 -9.68
N LEU A 902 -29.36 3.58 -9.78
CA LEU A 902 -28.20 4.22 -10.38
C LEU A 902 -27.67 5.29 -9.42
N ALA A 903 -26.35 5.42 -9.28
CA ALA A 903 -25.75 6.54 -8.53
C ALA A 903 -25.50 7.72 -9.46
N SER A 904 -24.62 7.54 -10.46
CA SER A 904 -24.30 8.52 -11.50
C SER A 904 -23.69 7.84 -12.73
N VAL A 905 -24.00 8.37 -13.92
CA VAL A 905 -23.43 7.94 -15.21
C VAL A 905 -23.09 9.19 -16.02
N HIS A 906 -21.81 9.53 -16.16
CA HIS A 906 -21.40 10.73 -16.89
C HIS A 906 -20.01 10.62 -17.52
N ASN A 907 -19.72 11.44 -18.52
CA ASN A 907 -18.47 11.42 -19.28
C ASN A 907 -18.16 10.08 -19.95
N ASN A 908 -19.17 9.26 -20.29
CA ASN A 908 -18.95 7.99 -20.98
C ASN A 908 -19.30 8.08 -22.47
N ILE A 909 -18.65 7.25 -23.29
CA ILE A 909 -19.00 7.03 -24.69
C ILE A 909 -19.70 5.67 -24.85
N PHE A 910 -20.86 5.65 -25.53
CA PHE A 910 -21.61 4.45 -25.89
C PHE A 910 -21.81 4.36 -27.40
N VAL A 911 -21.09 3.47 -28.09
CA VAL A 911 -21.14 3.36 -29.56
C VAL A 911 -21.45 1.95 -30.03
N GLY A 912 -22.38 1.81 -30.98
CA GLY A 912 -22.57 0.54 -31.72
C GLY A 912 -23.04 -0.65 -30.88
N ASN A 913 -23.55 -0.42 -29.66
CA ASN A 913 -24.13 -1.49 -28.83
C ASN A 913 -25.58 -1.77 -29.27
N ARG A 914 -26.20 -2.85 -28.75
CA ARG A 914 -27.64 -3.10 -29.00
C ARG A 914 -28.51 -1.94 -28.52
N SER A 915 -28.17 -1.36 -27.38
CA SER A 915 -28.82 -0.20 -26.77
C SER A 915 -27.72 0.62 -26.10
N GLY A 916 -27.84 1.94 -26.00
CA GLY A 916 -26.88 2.74 -25.20
C GLY A 916 -27.00 2.36 -23.72
N ILE A 917 -28.07 2.82 -23.07
CA ILE A 917 -28.45 2.47 -21.71
C ILE A 917 -29.87 1.88 -21.69
N GLU A 918 -30.03 0.75 -21.00
CA GLU A 918 -31.28 -0.01 -20.91
C GLU A 918 -31.70 -0.25 -19.45
N ALA A 919 -32.94 0.10 -19.10
CA ALA A 919 -33.52 -0.21 -17.81
C ALA A 919 -34.27 -1.56 -17.82
N ALA A 920 -34.09 -2.38 -16.77
CA ALA A 920 -34.67 -3.72 -16.66
C ALA A 920 -36.20 -3.77 -16.37
N GLY A 921 -36.87 -2.60 -16.22
CA GLY A 921 -38.32 -2.45 -15.98
C GLY A 921 -38.77 -0.99 -16.20
N ASP A 922 -40.01 -0.64 -15.81
CA ASP A 922 -40.52 0.75 -15.79
C ASP A 922 -39.85 1.58 -14.67
N ALA A 923 -38.52 1.62 -14.66
CA ALA A 923 -37.77 2.41 -13.70
C ALA A 923 -38.00 3.90 -13.99
N THR A 924 -38.65 4.60 -13.06
CA THR A 924 -38.68 6.06 -13.04
C THR A 924 -37.32 6.58 -12.59
N LEU A 925 -36.34 6.56 -13.50
CA LEU A 925 -35.09 7.27 -13.28
C LEU A 925 -35.26 8.74 -13.62
N SER A 926 -34.67 9.60 -12.79
CA SER A 926 -34.46 11.00 -13.18
C SER A 926 -33.30 11.03 -14.16
N ILE A 927 -33.53 11.57 -15.37
CA ILE A 927 -32.48 11.80 -16.37
C ILE A 927 -31.31 12.63 -15.82
N ASP A 928 -31.52 13.34 -14.69
CA ASP A 928 -30.50 14.10 -13.97
C ASP A 928 -29.31 13.26 -13.47
N GLN A 929 -29.42 11.94 -13.45
CA GLN A 929 -28.32 11.03 -13.05
C GLN A 929 -27.46 10.55 -14.23
N VAL A 930 -27.90 10.83 -15.47
CA VAL A 930 -27.20 10.46 -16.71
C VAL A 930 -26.92 11.73 -17.52
N THR A 931 -25.69 12.25 -17.40
CA THR A 931 -25.32 13.57 -17.91
C THR A 931 -24.00 13.55 -18.65
N HIS A 932 -23.74 14.44 -19.60
CA HIS A 932 -22.43 14.58 -20.27
C HIS A 932 -21.89 13.26 -20.86
N ASN A 933 -22.76 12.40 -21.40
CA ASN A 933 -22.34 11.18 -22.12
C ASN A 933 -22.49 11.39 -23.63
N LEU A 934 -21.73 10.63 -24.41
CA LEU A 934 -21.85 10.57 -25.87
C LEU A 934 -22.53 9.26 -26.29
N PHE A 935 -23.51 9.33 -27.19
CA PHE A 935 -24.17 8.17 -27.78
C PHE A 935 -24.13 8.21 -29.31
N HIS A 936 -23.67 7.11 -29.93
CA HIS A 936 -23.63 6.99 -31.39
C HIS A 936 -24.03 5.60 -31.87
N GLU A 937 -24.86 5.51 -32.91
CA GLU A 937 -25.20 4.27 -33.63
C GLU A 937 -25.61 3.04 -32.77
N ASN A 938 -26.21 3.25 -31.59
CA ASN A 938 -26.76 2.14 -30.80
C ASN A 938 -28.07 1.63 -31.43
N VAL A 939 -28.19 0.32 -31.68
CA VAL A 939 -29.19 -0.28 -32.58
C VAL A 939 -30.64 0.03 -32.19
N ASN A 940 -30.98 -0.08 -30.91
CA ASN A 940 -32.31 0.18 -30.35
C ASN A 940 -32.46 1.61 -29.80
N GLY A 941 -31.44 2.46 -30.03
CA GLY A 941 -31.37 3.83 -29.53
C GLY A 941 -30.53 3.99 -28.26
N SER A 942 -30.33 5.25 -27.87
CA SER A 942 -29.49 5.65 -26.73
C SER A 942 -30.11 5.28 -25.38
N PHE A 943 -31.43 5.38 -25.25
CA PHE A 943 -32.17 5.12 -24.01
C PHE A 943 -33.35 4.19 -24.24
N VAL A 944 -33.36 3.05 -23.56
CA VAL A 944 -34.42 2.02 -23.67
C VAL A 944 -35.10 1.81 -22.31
N ASN A 945 -36.44 1.81 -22.30
CA ASN A 945 -37.30 1.69 -21.11
C ASN A 945 -37.22 2.85 -20.10
N TYR A 946 -36.94 4.07 -20.60
CA TYR A 946 -36.98 5.31 -19.80
C TYR A 946 -38.31 6.06 -19.97
N GLN A 947 -38.83 6.62 -18.87
CA GLN A 947 -40.04 7.44 -18.88
C GLN A 947 -39.68 8.91 -19.11
N GLY A 948 -40.16 9.49 -20.23
CA GLY A 948 -39.74 10.81 -20.70
C GLY A 948 -38.67 10.67 -21.78
N SER A 949 -38.87 11.33 -22.92
CA SER A 949 -37.98 11.21 -24.07
C SER A 949 -36.84 12.24 -23.93
N PRO A 950 -35.57 11.83 -23.77
CA PRO A 950 -34.44 12.73 -24.00
C PRO A 950 -34.28 12.85 -25.52
N ALA A 951 -35.10 13.67 -26.17
CA ALA A 951 -35.16 13.69 -27.63
C ALA A 951 -35.27 15.07 -28.26
N ASP A 952 -35.24 16.15 -27.48
CA ASP A 952 -35.06 17.47 -28.06
C ASP A 952 -33.65 17.95 -27.70
N THR A 953 -32.75 18.02 -28.68
CA THR A 953 -31.53 18.83 -28.61
C THR A 953 -31.96 20.28 -28.42
N VAL A 954 -31.90 20.75 -27.17
CA VAL A 954 -32.40 22.07 -26.76
C VAL A 954 -31.30 22.98 -26.22
N THR A 955 -30.06 22.48 -26.11
CA THR A 955 -28.89 23.22 -25.64
C THR A 955 -27.64 22.81 -26.42
N VAL A 956 -26.52 23.44 -26.12
CA VAL A 956 -25.17 23.03 -26.52
C VAL A 956 -24.33 22.78 -25.27
N ASN A 957 -23.33 21.90 -25.35
CA ASN A 957 -22.31 21.73 -24.32
C ASN A 957 -21.25 22.86 -24.39
N VAL A 958 -20.18 22.74 -23.59
CA VAL A 958 -19.16 23.79 -23.47
C VAL A 958 -18.32 24.00 -24.74
N ASN A 959 -18.19 22.98 -25.59
CA ASN A 959 -17.50 23.06 -26.89
C ASN A 959 -18.44 23.40 -28.07
N GLY A 960 -19.72 23.70 -27.81
CA GLY A 960 -20.70 24.11 -28.83
C GLY A 960 -21.44 22.96 -29.53
N THR A 961 -21.15 21.70 -29.19
CA THR A 961 -21.84 20.52 -29.71
C THR A 961 -23.30 20.48 -29.22
N PRO A 962 -24.28 20.25 -30.12
CA PRO A 962 -25.68 20.08 -29.74
C PRO A 962 -25.90 18.95 -28.73
N ALA A 963 -26.62 19.27 -27.64
CA ALA A 963 -26.83 18.36 -26.52
C ALA A 963 -28.28 18.41 -26.00
N ASP A 964 -28.66 17.39 -25.22
CA ASP A 964 -29.91 17.42 -24.44
C ASP A 964 -29.77 18.29 -23.17
N THR A 965 -30.86 18.45 -22.39
CA THR A 965 -30.85 19.25 -21.15
C THR A 965 -29.91 18.73 -20.06
N SER A 966 -29.45 17.48 -20.18
CA SER A 966 -28.48 16.85 -19.30
C SER A 966 -27.06 16.87 -19.90
N PHE A 967 -26.86 17.64 -20.97
CA PHE A 967 -25.60 17.76 -21.73
C PHE A 967 -25.10 16.46 -22.36
N ASN A 968 -25.97 15.46 -22.56
CA ASN A 968 -25.60 14.30 -23.37
C ASN A 968 -25.59 14.69 -24.85
N ILE A 969 -24.59 14.19 -25.60
CA ILE A 969 -24.39 14.45 -27.02
C ILE A 969 -24.66 13.19 -27.86
N PHE A 970 -25.15 13.37 -29.09
CA PHE A 970 -25.70 12.29 -29.93
C PHE A 970 -25.06 12.27 -31.32
N VAL A 971 -23.74 12.42 -31.37
CA VAL A 971 -22.92 12.55 -32.58
C VAL A 971 -21.83 11.48 -32.59
N ASP A 972 -21.17 11.30 -33.74
CA ASP A 972 -20.00 10.42 -33.86
C ASP A 972 -18.87 10.90 -32.93
N PRO A 973 -18.26 10.05 -32.09
CA PRO A 973 -17.11 10.44 -31.27
C PRO A 973 -15.82 10.73 -32.07
N ALA A 974 -15.78 10.45 -33.37
CA ALA A 974 -14.61 10.67 -34.22
C ALA A 974 -13.36 9.93 -33.72
N PHE A 975 -13.49 8.61 -33.50
CA PHE A 975 -12.36 7.75 -33.12
C PHE A 975 -11.30 7.63 -34.22
N LYS A 976 -10.03 7.41 -33.84
CA LYS A 976 -8.92 7.18 -34.79
C LYS A 976 -9.21 6.07 -35.79
N SER A 977 -9.80 4.95 -35.37
CA SER A 977 -10.28 3.90 -36.29
C SER A 977 -11.33 2.98 -35.65
N GLU A 978 -11.81 1.96 -36.37
CA GLU A 978 -12.72 0.93 -35.81
C GLU A 978 -12.05 0.02 -34.75
N THR A 979 -10.72 0.06 -34.64
CA THR A 979 -9.94 -0.73 -33.69
C THR A 979 -9.12 0.11 -32.73
N ASP A 980 -9.11 1.42 -32.92
CA ASP A 980 -8.37 2.40 -32.13
C ASP A 980 -9.36 3.47 -31.69
N PHE A 981 -9.77 3.38 -30.42
CA PHE A 981 -10.83 4.20 -29.85
C PHE A 981 -10.33 5.50 -29.21
N HIS A 982 -9.05 5.86 -29.40
CA HIS A 982 -8.57 7.19 -29.04
C HIS A 982 -9.29 8.25 -29.89
N LEU A 983 -9.47 9.44 -29.32
CA LEU A 983 -10.13 10.54 -29.99
C LEU A 983 -9.22 11.15 -31.08
N ARG A 984 -9.83 11.69 -32.15
CA ARG A 984 -9.13 12.55 -33.12
C ARG A 984 -9.28 14.01 -32.72
N LEU A 985 -8.40 14.86 -33.26
CA LEU A 985 -8.53 16.32 -33.18
C LEU A 985 -9.93 16.74 -33.66
N LEU A 986 -10.54 17.72 -32.98
CA LEU A 986 -11.92 18.20 -33.20
C LEU A 986 -13.02 17.17 -32.91
N SER A 987 -12.71 16.07 -32.20
CA SER A 987 -13.75 15.18 -31.70
C SER A 987 -14.75 15.98 -30.85
N PRO A 988 -16.07 15.77 -31.03
CA PRO A 988 -17.08 16.42 -30.20
C PRO A 988 -17.05 15.97 -28.74
N ALA A 989 -16.29 14.92 -28.42
CA ALA A 989 -16.06 14.43 -27.06
C ALA A 989 -14.95 15.18 -26.32
N ILE A 990 -14.06 15.90 -27.04
CA ILE A 990 -12.98 16.69 -26.44
C ILE A 990 -13.57 17.88 -25.69
N ASP A 991 -13.10 18.12 -24.48
CA ASP A 991 -13.55 19.18 -23.57
C ASP A 991 -15.06 19.15 -23.30
N ALA A 992 -15.76 18.02 -23.47
CA ALA A 992 -17.22 17.96 -23.40
C ALA A 992 -17.77 17.49 -22.04
N GLY A 993 -16.90 17.09 -21.11
CA GLY A 993 -17.22 16.45 -19.84
C GLY A 993 -17.22 17.37 -18.62
N THR A 994 -17.36 16.75 -17.44
CA THR A 994 -17.46 17.41 -16.13
C THR A 994 -16.10 17.53 -15.39
N GLN A 995 -16.01 18.47 -14.43
CA GLN A 995 -14.77 18.77 -13.68
C GLN A 995 -14.36 17.79 -12.59
N ASP A 996 -15.16 16.76 -12.30
CA ASP A 996 -14.97 15.91 -11.12
C ASP A 996 -13.77 14.94 -11.25
N SER A 997 -13.18 14.87 -12.43
CA SER A 997 -12.02 14.05 -12.77
C SER A 997 -10.68 14.82 -12.82
N VAL A 998 -10.66 16.13 -12.53
CA VAL A 998 -9.43 16.94 -12.56
C VAL A 998 -8.35 16.32 -11.66
N GLY A 999 -7.18 16.06 -12.25
CA GLY A 999 -6.04 15.44 -11.58
C GLY A 999 -6.06 13.91 -11.56
N TRP A 1000 -7.08 13.25 -12.13
CA TRP A 1000 -7.02 11.82 -12.45
C TRP A 1000 -6.14 11.60 -13.68
N ARG A 1001 -5.61 10.38 -13.81
CA ARG A 1001 -4.92 9.94 -15.03
C ARG A 1001 -5.82 9.00 -15.82
N ASP A 1002 -5.79 9.10 -17.13
CA ASP A 1002 -6.45 8.16 -18.02
C ASP A 1002 -5.63 6.88 -18.22
N ILE A 1003 -5.96 6.10 -19.26
CA ILE A 1003 -5.32 4.81 -19.55
C ILE A 1003 -3.89 4.94 -20.09
N ASP A 1004 -3.57 6.06 -20.76
CA ASP A 1004 -2.25 6.34 -21.32
C ASP A 1004 -1.36 7.09 -20.31
N GLY A 1005 -1.96 7.48 -19.18
CA GLY A 1005 -1.29 8.14 -18.06
C GLY A 1005 -1.42 9.66 -18.08
N ASP A 1006 -2.19 10.21 -19.01
CA ASP A 1006 -2.37 11.64 -19.19
C ASP A 1006 -3.30 12.22 -18.13
N GLN A 1007 -2.98 13.43 -17.66
CA GLN A 1007 -3.78 14.08 -16.63
C GLN A 1007 -5.03 14.67 -17.25
N ARG A 1008 -6.19 14.29 -16.72
CA ARG A 1008 -7.47 14.89 -17.10
C ARG A 1008 -7.50 16.36 -16.75
N SER A 1009 -7.78 17.18 -17.76
CA SER A 1009 -7.83 18.63 -17.69
C SER A 1009 -9.25 19.12 -17.41
N PHE A 1010 -9.47 20.43 -17.38
CA PHE A 1010 -10.82 20.98 -17.30
C PHE A 1010 -11.06 22.00 -18.41
N PRO A 1011 -12.10 21.83 -19.24
CA PRO A 1011 -13.06 20.71 -19.27
C PRO A 1011 -12.41 19.34 -19.53
N ALA A 1012 -12.97 18.26 -18.97
CA ALA A 1012 -12.42 16.92 -19.19
C ALA A 1012 -13.05 16.30 -20.44
N ASP A 1013 -12.39 15.34 -21.08
CA ASP A 1013 -12.94 14.65 -22.23
C ASP A 1013 -13.99 13.61 -21.85
N ILE A 1014 -14.98 13.40 -22.72
CA ILE A 1014 -15.91 12.29 -22.59
C ILE A 1014 -15.23 11.02 -23.13
N GLY A 1015 -15.19 9.94 -22.34
CA GLY A 1015 -14.59 8.66 -22.74
C GLY A 1015 -13.45 8.21 -21.83
N TYR A 1016 -12.86 7.06 -22.17
CA TYR A 1016 -11.76 6.43 -21.42
C TYR A 1016 -10.41 7.14 -21.54
N ASP A 1017 -10.26 7.93 -22.60
CA ASP A 1017 -9.05 8.62 -23.03
C ASP A 1017 -9.22 10.12 -22.75
N GLU A 1018 -8.17 10.80 -22.32
CA GLU A 1018 -8.05 12.25 -22.39
C GLU A 1018 -7.19 12.56 -23.60
N PHE A 1019 -7.73 13.31 -24.55
CA PHE A 1019 -6.97 13.74 -25.71
C PHE A 1019 -5.82 14.64 -25.27
N SER A 1020 -4.64 14.02 -25.13
CA SER A 1020 -3.37 14.69 -24.96
C SER A 1020 -2.59 14.49 -26.26
N ASP A 1021 -2.16 15.57 -26.89
CA ASP A 1021 -1.23 15.50 -28.02
C ASP A 1021 0.24 15.53 -27.55
N GLY A 1022 0.47 15.41 -26.23
CA GLY A 1022 1.79 15.22 -25.64
C GLY A 1022 2.76 16.40 -25.77
N ASN A 1023 2.33 17.65 -26.04
CA ASN A 1023 3.25 18.78 -26.20
C ASN A 1023 2.66 20.13 -25.75
N PRO A 1024 3.33 20.92 -24.88
CA PRO A 1024 2.95 22.32 -24.63
C PRO A 1024 3.18 23.27 -25.83
N ASN A 1025 3.53 22.74 -27.00
CA ASN A 1025 3.53 23.44 -28.29
C ASN A 1025 2.75 22.58 -29.30
N LEU A 1026 1.46 22.86 -29.52
CA LEU A 1026 0.65 22.10 -30.48
C LEU A 1026 1.29 22.25 -31.88
N PRO A 1027 1.63 21.16 -32.61
CA PRO A 1027 2.06 21.27 -34.00
C PRO A 1027 0.94 21.94 -34.81
N GLY A 1028 1.19 23.16 -35.29
CA GLY A 1028 0.18 23.99 -35.95
C GLY A 1028 -0.34 25.17 -35.13
N ASP A 1029 -0.19 25.20 -33.80
CA ASP A 1029 -0.44 26.40 -32.97
C ASP A 1029 0.79 27.32 -33.03
N VAL A 1030 0.90 28.02 -34.15
CA VAL A 1030 2.01 28.92 -34.40
C VAL A 1030 1.86 30.25 -33.64
N THR A 1031 0.68 30.51 -33.09
CA THR A 1031 0.38 31.71 -32.30
C THR A 1031 0.66 31.53 -30.80
N GLY A 1032 0.84 30.30 -30.33
CA GLY A 1032 1.12 29.94 -28.94
C GLY A 1032 -0.06 30.21 -28.00
N ASN A 1033 -1.28 30.16 -28.53
CA ASN A 1033 -2.50 30.52 -27.81
C ASN A 1033 -3.24 29.31 -27.20
N GLY A 1034 -2.74 28.10 -27.47
CA GLY A 1034 -3.30 26.83 -27.01
C GLY A 1034 -4.46 26.32 -27.86
N ARG A 1035 -4.64 26.84 -29.08
CA ARG A 1035 -5.64 26.41 -30.06
C ARG A 1035 -5.00 26.35 -31.44
N ILE A 1036 -5.48 25.44 -32.29
CA ILE A 1036 -5.16 25.42 -33.72
C ILE A 1036 -6.42 25.93 -34.44
N ASP A 1037 -6.42 27.18 -34.87
CA ASP A 1037 -7.57 27.83 -35.49
C ASP A 1037 -7.18 28.73 -36.68
N ALA A 1038 -8.13 29.51 -37.20
CA ALA A 1038 -7.90 30.40 -38.33
C ALA A 1038 -6.77 31.42 -38.08
N ALA A 1039 -6.51 31.80 -36.82
CA ALA A 1039 -5.43 32.73 -36.48
C ALA A 1039 -4.04 32.13 -36.75
N ASP A 1040 -3.90 30.81 -36.66
CA ASP A 1040 -2.66 30.12 -36.99
C ASP A 1040 -2.41 30.09 -38.51
N ILE A 1041 -3.46 29.85 -39.29
CA ILE A 1041 -3.41 29.97 -40.76
C ILE A 1041 -3.00 31.40 -41.16
N ASP A 1042 -3.60 32.41 -40.54
CA ASP A 1042 -3.31 33.82 -40.79
C ASP A 1042 -1.87 34.18 -40.41
N ALA A 1043 -1.35 33.64 -39.31
CA ALA A 1043 0.01 33.89 -38.85
C ALA A 1043 1.07 33.32 -39.79
N ILE A 1044 0.89 32.09 -40.30
CA ILE A 1044 1.81 31.51 -41.29
C ILE A 1044 1.73 32.29 -42.61
N ASN A 1045 0.53 32.58 -43.11
CA ASN A 1045 0.35 33.37 -44.34
C ASN A 1045 0.96 34.78 -44.21
N MET A 1046 0.82 35.44 -43.05
CA MET A 1046 1.44 36.73 -42.78
C MET A 1046 2.98 36.67 -42.80
N SER A 1047 3.57 35.60 -42.25
CA SER A 1047 5.02 35.37 -42.29
C SER A 1047 5.52 35.20 -43.73
N ILE A 1048 4.81 34.41 -44.54
CA ILE A 1048 5.11 34.20 -45.96
C ILE A 1048 5.04 35.53 -46.74
N ARG A 1049 4.00 36.35 -46.50
CA ARG A 1049 3.82 37.63 -47.19
C ARG A 1049 4.88 38.68 -46.86
N THR A 1050 5.48 38.60 -45.66
CA THR A 1050 6.38 39.64 -45.14
C THR A 1050 7.87 39.29 -45.24
N ASP A 1051 8.23 38.16 -45.85
CA ASP A 1051 9.60 37.62 -45.88
C ASP A 1051 10.22 37.56 -44.46
N GLY A 1052 9.47 37.01 -43.49
CA GLY A 1052 9.90 36.90 -42.09
C GLY A 1052 11.17 36.06 -41.90
N GLU A 1053 11.87 36.25 -40.76
CA GLU A 1053 12.96 35.34 -40.38
C GLU A 1053 12.41 33.92 -40.19
N TYR A 1054 13.14 32.89 -40.65
CA TYR A 1054 12.76 31.49 -40.47
C TYR A 1054 12.45 31.18 -39.01
N GLN A 1055 11.23 30.70 -38.75
CA GLN A 1055 10.80 30.23 -37.44
C GLN A 1055 10.51 28.74 -37.55
N ASN A 1056 11.20 27.94 -36.74
CA ASN A 1056 11.00 26.50 -36.68
C ASN A 1056 9.55 26.10 -36.34
N ALA A 1057 8.78 27.00 -35.71
CA ALA A 1057 7.37 26.77 -35.42
C ALA A 1057 6.46 26.86 -36.67
N TYR A 1058 6.89 27.52 -37.74
CA TYR A 1058 6.07 27.80 -38.93
C TYR A 1058 6.40 26.85 -40.10
N ASP A 1059 7.46 26.04 -39.96
CA ASP A 1059 7.92 25.00 -40.91
C ASP A 1059 7.31 23.66 -40.50
N LEU A 1060 6.04 23.45 -40.88
CA LEU A 1060 5.20 22.34 -40.42
C LEU A 1060 5.46 21.05 -41.19
N ASN A 1061 6.00 21.13 -42.40
CA ASN A 1061 6.36 19.96 -43.21
C ASN A 1061 7.85 19.54 -43.09
N GLU A 1062 8.61 20.24 -42.24
CA GLU A 1062 10.02 20.03 -41.91
C GLU A 1062 10.99 20.12 -43.11
N ASP A 1063 10.64 20.87 -44.15
CA ASP A 1063 11.49 21.05 -45.34
C ASP A 1063 12.53 22.19 -45.20
N LYS A 1064 12.53 22.89 -44.07
CA LYS A 1064 13.40 24.04 -43.74
C LYS A 1064 13.09 25.30 -44.53
N GLN A 1065 11.88 25.40 -45.06
CA GLN A 1065 11.31 26.61 -45.62
C GLN A 1065 10.01 26.92 -44.88
N VAL A 1066 9.60 28.19 -44.90
CA VAL A 1066 8.26 28.60 -44.45
C VAL A 1066 7.57 29.11 -45.70
N ASP A 1067 6.78 28.25 -46.34
CA ASP A 1067 6.12 28.52 -47.60
C ASP A 1067 4.68 27.97 -47.65
N ARG A 1068 4.05 28.02 -48.84
CA ARG A 1068 2.66 27.60 -48.98
C ARG A 1068 2.42 26.13 -48.62
N HIS A 1069 3.43 25.27 -48.73
CA HIS A 1069 3.30 23.86 -48.35
C HIS A 1069 3.10 23.68 -46.85
N ASP A 1070 3.55 24.62 -46.01
CA ASP A 1070 3.28 24.59 -44.56
C ASP A 1070 1.83 24.95 -44.25
N VAL A 1071 1.29 25.94 -44.95
CA VAL A 1071 -0.13 26.33 -44.85
C VAL A 1071 -1.02 25.20 -45.36
N ASP A 1072 -0.66 24.59 -46.48
CA ASP A 1072 -1.40 23.44 -47.04
C ASP A 1072 -1.33 22.23 -46.10
N PHE A 1073 -0.20 22.01 -45.41
CA PHE A 1073 -0.05 20.97 -44.37
C PHE A 1073 -0.93 21.26 -43.15
N LEU A 1074 -0.95 22.51 -42.66
CA LEU A 1074 -1.84 22.92 -41.57
C LEU A 1074 -3.31 22.67 -41.92
N ILE A 1075 -3.74 23.04 -43.13
CA ILE A 1075 -5.13 22.90 -43.58
C ILE A 1075 -5.50 21.42 -43.81
N SER A 1076 -4.68 20.66 -44.55
CA SER A 1076 -5.06 19.32 -45.03
C SER A 1076 -4.64 18.18 -44.09
N ASN A 1077 -3.60 18.36 -43.28
CA ASN A 1077 -3.03 17.30 -42.45
C ASN A 1077 -3.25 17.51 -40.96
N ILE A 1078 -3.38 18.76 -40.51
CA ILE A 1078 -3.60 19.09 -39.09
C ILE A 1078 -5.09 19.40 -38.84
N LEU A 1079 -5.66 20.37 -39.56
CA LEU A 1079 -7.07 20.77 -39.42
C LEU A 1079 -8.06 19.86 -40.18
N ASP A 1080 -7.56 18.96 -41.05
CA ASP A 1080 -8.36 18.05 -41.91
C ASP A 1080 -9.52 18.76 -42.63
N THR A 1081 -9.26 19.98 -43.12
CA THR A 1081 -10.24 20.81 -43.84
C THR A 1081 -9.68 21.24 -45.21
N SER A 1082 -10.34 22.21 -45.86
CA SER A 1082 -10.05 22.66 -47.21
C SER A 1082 -10.34 24.16 -47.38
N ALA A 1083 -9.70 24.77 -48.37
CA ALA A 1083 -10.03 26.14 -48.78
C ALA A 1083 -11.52 26.23 -49.13
N GLY A 1084 -12.22 27.18 -48.50
CA GLY A 1084 -13.67 27.32 -48.61
C GLY A 1084 -14.40 27.21 -47.27
N ASP A 1085 -13.88 26.40 -46.35
CA ASP A 1085 -14.40 26.24 -44.99
C ASP A 1085 -13.89 27.40 -44.12
N ALA A 1086 -14.74 28.42 -43.96
CA ALA A 1086 -14.41 29.68 -43.27
C ALA A 1086 -14.66 29.60 -41.76
N ASP A 1087 -15.57 28.72 -41.30
CA ASP A 1087 -15.86 28.52 -39.89
C ASP A 1087 -15.18 27.29 -39.26
N LEU A 1088 -14.40 26.55 -40.06
CA LEU A 1088 -13.58 25.38 -39.69
C LEU A 1088 -14.41 24.22 -39.13
N ASP A 1089 -15.65 24.05 -39.61
CA ASP A 1089 -16.54 22.95 -39.21
C ASP A 1089 -16.27 21.63 -39.98
N GLY A 1090 -15.27 21.63 -40.86
CA GLY A 1090 -14.86 20.52 -41.71
C GLY A 1090 -15.71 20.39 -42.98
N ARG A 1091 -16.57 21.36 -43.29
CA ARG A 1091 -17.46 21.37 -44.46
C ARG A 1091 -17.32 22.68 -45.21
N PHE A 1092 -17.43 22.60 -46.53
CA PHE A 1092 -17.56 23.77 -47.39
C PHE A 1092 -19.02 23.88 -47.89
N ASP A 1093 -19.81 24.72 -47.25
CA ASP A 1093 -21.23 24.91 -47.55
C ASP A 1093 -21.72 26.38 -47.46
N SER A 1094 -23.04 26.57 -47.54
CA SER A 1094 -23.66 27.88 -47.53
C SER A 1094 -23.39 28.72 -46.27
N THR A 1095 -23.07 28.11 -45.13
CA THR A 1095 -22.74 28.83 -43.88
C THR A 1095 -21.44 29.60 -44.02
N ASP A 1096 -20.44 29.02 -44.67
CA ASP A 1096 -19.15 29.68 -44.96
C ASP A 1096 -19.34 30.97 -45.77
N PHE A 1097 -20.17 30.91 -46.80
CA PHE A 1097 -20.47 32.10 -47.60
C PHE A 1097 -21.18 33.18 -46.81
N VAL A 1098 -22.04 32.80 -45.86
CA VAL A 1098 -22.68 33.77 -44.97
C VAL A 1098 -21.64 34.46 -44.10
N VAL A 1099 -20.65 33.74 -43.58
CA VAL A 1099 -19.56 34.29 -42.75
C VAL A 1099 -18.71 35.28 -43.55
N VAL A 1100 -18.15 34.87 -44.68
CA VAL A 1100 -17.23 35.72 -45.46
C VAL A 1100 -17.93 36.94 -46.10
N PHE A 1101 -19.19 36.81 -46.56
CA PHE A 1101 -19.92 37.97 -47.11
C PHE A 1101 -20.48 38.92 -46.04
N GLN A 1102 -20.58 38.48 -44.78
CA GLN A 1102 -20.91 39.38 -43.67
C GLN A 1102 -19.74 40.27 -43.27
N ALA A 1103 -18.50 39.80 -43.44
CA ALA A 1103 -17.30 40.61 -43.24
C ALA A 1103 -17.28 41.82 -44.20
N GLY A 1104 -17.68 41.60 -45.45
CA GLY A 1104 -17.83 42.67 -46.45
C GLY A 1104 -16.55 43.01 -47.20
N GLU A 1105 -15.52 42.18 -47.08
CA GLU A 1105 -14.17 42.36 -47.63
C GLU A 1105 -14.05 41.93 -49.10
N TYR A 1106 -15.10 41.32 -49.68
CA TYR A 1106 -15.09 40.85 -51.07
C TYR A 1106 -14.92 42.01 -52.07
N GLU A 1107 -13.76 42.09 -52.73
CA GLU A 1107 -13.43 43.10 -53.75
C GLU A 1107 -13.66 44.55 -53.27
N ASP A 1108 -13.32 44.85 -52.01
CA ASP A 1108 -13.61 46.12 -51.34
C ASP A 1108 -12.63 47.28 -51.69
N ALA A 1109 -11.53 46.96 -52.38
CA ALA A 1109 -10.44 47.84 -52.81
C ALA A 1109 -9.49 48.33 -51.71
N GLU A 1110 -9.64 47.85 -50.48
CA GLU A 1110 -8.60 47.92 -49.46
C GLU A 1110 -7.63 46.74 -49.67
N VAL A 1111 -6.36 46.90 -49.32
CA VAL A 1111 -5.30 45.91 -49.64
C VAL A 1111 -4.71 45.35 -48.35
N GLY A 1112 -4.70 44.02 -48.21
CA GLY A 1112 -4.08 43.27 -47.13
C GLY A 1112 -4.90 43.25 -45.84
N ASN A 1113 -6.22 43.39 -45.91
CA ASN A 1113 -7.12 43.46 -44.75
C ASN A 1113 -7.99 42.20 -44.52
N SER A 1114 -7.91 41.18 -45.38
CA SER A 1114 -8.70 39.95 -45.22
C SER A 1114 -7.93 38.85 -44.47
N THR A 1115 -8.63 38.14 -43.59
CA THR A 1115 -8.19 36.91 -42.91
C THR A 1115 -8.79 35.65 -43.53
N TRP A 1116 -8.38 34.46 -43.10
CA TRP A 1116 -8.97 33.18 -43.52
C TRP A 1116 -10.49 33.15 -43.34
N ALA A 1117 -10.97 33.54 -42.15
CA ALA A 1117 -12.40 33.58 -41.81
C ALA A 1117 -13.18 34.66 -42.59
N GLU A 1118 -12.48 35.62 -43.19
CA GLU A 1118 -13.05 36.69 -44.03
C GLU A 1118 -12.92 36.40 -45.53
N GLY A 1119 -12.25 35.29 -45.90
CA GLY A 1119 -12.20 34.75 -47.26
C GLY A 1119 -10.83 34.72 -47.95
N ASP A 1120 -9.73 35.09 -47.27
CA ASP A 1120 -8.34 35.00 -47.80
C ASP A 1120 -7.82 33.55 -47.80
N TRP A 1121 -8.41 32.68 -48.63
CA TRP A 1121 -8.03 31.26 -48.67
C TRP A 1121 -6.73 31.01 -49.44
N ASN A 1122 -6.33 31.95 -50.32
CA ASN A 1122 -5.08 31.86 -51.06
C ASN A 1122 -3.87 32.44 -50.29
N GLY A 1123 -4.12 33.24 -49.25
CA GLY A 1123 -3.09 33.78 -48.35
C GLY A 1123 -2.40 35.03 -48.89
N ASP A 1124 -2.97 35.77 -49.85
CA ASP A 1124 -2.41 37.01 -50.38
C ASP A 1124 -2.87 38.27 -49.61
N GLY A 1125 -3.82 38.11 -48.68
CA GLY A 1125 -4.32 39.16 -47.79
C GLY A 1125 -5.58 39.86 -48.29
N ASP A 1126 -6.16 39.44 -49.41
CA ASP A 1126 -7.33 40.07 -50.04
C ASP A 1126 -8.40 39.02 -50.40
N PHE A 1127 -9.65 39.20 -49.96
CA PHE A 1127 -10.74 38.33 -50.40
C PHE A 1127 -11.22 38.70 -51.81
N THR A 1128 -10.79 37.94 -52.82
CA THR A 1128 -11.09 38.22 -54.24
C THR A 1128 -11.81 37.08 -54.95
N THR A 1129 -12.14 37.31 -56.22
CA THR A 1129 -12.60 36.23 -57.11
C THR A 1129 -11.61 35.06 -57.19
N VAL A 1130 -10.31 35.27 -56.94
CA VAL A 1130 -9.29 34.20 -57.00
C VAL A 1130 -9.46 33.19 -55.86
N ASP A 1131 -9.79 33.67 -54.66
CA ASP A 1131 -10.05 32.84 -53.46
C ASP A 1131 -11.28 31.97 -53.65
N LEU A 1132 -12.37 32.54 -54.15
CA LEU A 1132 -13.56 31.78 -54.50
C LEU A 1132 -13.24 30.66 -55.50
N VAL A 1133 -12.44 30.97 -56.52
CA VAL A 1133 -12.02 29.96 -57.50
C VAL A 1133 -11.14 28.87 -56.87
N LEU A 1134 -10.27 29.22 -55.93
CA LEU A 1134 -9.45 28.27 -55.18
C LEU A 1134 -10.33 27.33 -54.35
N ALA A 1135 -11.29 27.86 -53.59
CA ALA A 1135 -12.20 27.05 -52.76
C ALA A 1135 -13.03 26.07 -53.58
N PHE A 1136 -13.62 26.51 -54.69
CA PHE A 1136 -14.37 25.63 -55.60
C PHE A 1136 -13.50 24.62 -56.36
N GLN A 1137 -12.17 24.79 -56.38
CA GLN A 1137 -11.22 23.83 -56.96
C GLN A 1137 -10.69 22.85 -55.92
N ALA A 1138 -10.49 23.30 -54.68
CA ALA A 1138 -9.95 22.51 -53.57
C ALA A 1138 -10.99 21.54 -52.98
N ALA A 1139 -12.26 21.94 -52.94
CA ALA A 1139 -13.32 21.17 -52.29
C ALA A 1139 -14.63 21.13 -53.08
N THR A 1140 -15.49 20.17 -52.75
CA THR A 1140 -16.85 20.08 -53.31
C THR A 1140 -17.84 20.86 -52.44
N TYR A 1141 -18.25 22.04 -52.89
CA TYR A 1141 -19.30 22.84 -52.27
C TYR A 1141 -20.63 22.06 -52.17
N GLU A 1142 -21.17 21.92 -50.95
CA GLU A 1142 -22.37 21.14 -50.60
C GLU A 1142 -22.39 19.69 -51.15
N SER A 1143 -21.59 18.80 -50.56
CA SER A 1143 -21.76 17.35 -50.74
C SER A 1143 -22.81 16.75 -49.80
N SER A 1144 -24.08 17.14 -49.93
CA SER A 1144 -25.19 16.31 -49.42
C SER A 1144 -25.68 15.36 -50.53
N LEU A 1145 -24.90 14.34 -50.84
CA LEU A 1145 -25.46 13.13 -51.44
C LEU A 1145 -25.28 11.98 -50.46
N ALA A 1146 -26.36 11.74 -49.71
CA ALA A 1146 -26.70 10.40 -49.28
C ALA A 1146 -26.34 9.42 -50.41
N LYS A 1147 -25.50 8.44 -50.08
CA LYS A 1147 -25.11 7.35 -50.98
C LYS A 1147 -26.37 6.55 -51.35
N ILE A 1148 -27.12 7.03 -52.34
CA ILE A 1148 -28.10 6.22 -53.06
C ILE A 1148 -27.28 5.21 -53.85
N ILE A 1149 -27.19 3.99 -53.33
CA ILE A 1149 -26.68 2.85 -54.08
C ILE A 1149 -27.62 2.65 -55.29
N PRO A 1150 -27.15 2.78 -56.54
CA PRO A 1150 -27.97 2.51 -57.70
C PRO A 1150 -28.05 1.00 -57.91
N PHE A 1151 -29.28 0.49 -57.88
CA PHE A 1151 -29.62 -0.83 -58.37
C PHE A 1151 -29.42 -0.89 -59.89
N VAL A 1152 -28.39 -1.60 -60.36
CA VAL A 1152 -28.33 -2.13 -61.73
C VAL A 1152 -27.73 -3.54 -61.70
N ALA A 1153 -28.50 -4.49 -62.23
CA ALA A 1153 -28.14 -5.87 -62.51
C ALA A 1153 -27.06 -5.96 -63.60
N ASP A 1154 -26.07 -6.84 -63.48
CA ASP A 1154 -26.08 -8.15 -64.13
C ASP A 1154 -24.83 -8.97 -63.76
N ASP A 1155 -25.01 -10.29 -63.81
CA ASP A 1155 -24.08 -11.40 -64.08
C ASP A 1155 -22.60 -11.03 -64.37
N GLU A 1156 -21.56 -11.71 -63.85
CA GLU A 1156 -21.38 -13.17 -63.88
C GLU A 1156 -20.05 -13.61 -63.18
N LEU A 1157 -20.06 -14.81 -62.55
CA LEU A 1157 -18.96 -15.78 -62.27
C LEU A 1157 -18.17 -15.67 -60.94
N ARG A 1158 -18.52 -16.49 -59.92
CA ARG A 1158 -18.05 -17.88 -59.58
C ARG A 1158 -16.71 -17.89 -58.82
N GLU A 1159 -16.48 -18.61 -57.72
CA GLU A 1159 -16.98 -19.88 -57.20
C GLU A 1159 -16.42 -20.06 -55.76
N ARG A 1160 -17.21 -20.53 -54.78
CA ARG A 1160 -16.86 -21.68 -53.89
C ARG A 1160 -17.91 -21.93 -52.79
N GLU A 1161 -18.71 -22.95 -53.07
CA GLU A 1161 -19.25 -24.01 -52.21
C GLU A 1161 -19.67 -23.71 -50.75
N ILE A 1162 -20.99 -23.65 -50.56
CA ILE A 1162 -21.67 -23.94 -49.29
C ILE A 1162 -21.83 -25.46 -49.16
N LYS A 1163 -21.32 -26.05 -48.06
CA LYS A 1163 -21.78 -27.35 -47.54
C LYS A 1163 -22.83 -27.11 -46.44
N PRO A 1164 -23.99 -27.80 -46.46
CA PRO A 1164 -24.97 -27.71 -45.37
C PRO A 1164 -24.71 -28.80 -44.32
N LEU A 1165 -24.65 -28.42 -43.03
CA LEU A 1165 -24.69 -29.39 -41.92
C LEU A 1165 -25.96 -29.21 -41.06
N ASN A 1166 -26.97 -29.99 -41.45
CA ASN A 1166 -27.66 -30.98 -40.62
C ASN A 1166 -28.19 -30.56 -39.22
N LEU A 1167 -29.46 -30.19 -39.19
CA LEU A 1167 -30.35 -30.34 -38.04
C LEU A 1167 -30.61 -31.83 -37.73
N LYS A 1168 -30.17 -32.33 -36.58
CA LYS A 1168 -30.79 -33.48 -35.91
C LYS A 1168 -30.59 -33.48 -34.38
N SER A 1169 -31.75 -33.40 -33.70
CA SER A 1169 -32.09 -34.05 -32.42
C SER A 1169 -31.52 -33.41 -31.14
N ARG A 1170 -32.23 -33.28 -30.01
CA ARG A 1170 -33.33 -34.09 -29.44
C ARG A 1170 -34.29 -33.23 -28.62
N ALA A 1171 -35.53 -33.70 -28.56
CA ALA A 1171 -36.65 -33.19 -27.79
C ALA A 1171 -36.75 -33.87 -26.39
N TYR A 1172 -37.69 -33.33 -25.59
CA TYR A 1172 -38.36 -33.89 -24.40
C TYR A 1172 -37.59 -33.90 -23.06
N ALA A 1173 -38.08 -33.13 -22.08
CA ALA A 1173 -39.09 -33.62 -21.11
C ALA A 1173 -39.66 -32.47 -20.25
N ILE A 1174 -40.98 -32.30 -20.31
CA ILE A 1174 -41.83 -31.69 -19.28
C ILE A 1174 -42.42 -32.86 -18.48
N ASP A 1175 -42.33 -32.78 -17.16
CA ASP A 1175 -43.21 -33.40 -16.13
C ASP A 1175 -42.64 -32.93 -14.77
N ALA A 1176 -43.37 -32.58 -13.70
CA ALA A 1176 -44.80 -32.52 -13.43
C ALA A 1176 -45.01 -31.89 -12.02
N VAL A 1177 -46.04 -31.05 -11.91
CA VAL A 1177 -47.10 -31.10 -10.87
C VAL A 1177 -46.91 -30.52 -9.45
N PHE A 1178 -47.69 -29.44 -9.21
CA PHE A 1178 -48.55 -29.04 -8.07
C PHE A 1178 -48.01 -28.97 -6.63
N ALA A 1179 -48.21 -27.80 -5.99
CA ALA A 1179 -49.03 -27.65 -4.77
C ALA A 1179 -49.33 -26.17 -4.41
N ASP A 1180 -50.62 -25.82 -4.52
CA ASP A 1180 -51.48 -25.03 -3.61
C ASP A 1180 -51.08 -23.71 -2.91
N GLY A 1181 -52.03 -22.75 -2.96
CA GLY A 1181 -52.43 -21.91 -1.82
C GLY A 1181 -52.44 -20.39 -2.09
N ILE A 1182 -53.56 -19.78 -2.54
CA ILE A 1182 -54.58 -19.06 -1.71
C ILE A 1182 -53.98 -17.78 -1.05
N THR A 1183 -54.38 -16.51 -1.27
CA THR A 1183 -55.70 -15.81 -1.20
C THR A 1183 -55.47 -14.32 -1.59
N HIS A 1184 -56.27 -13.69 -2.47
CA HIS A 1184 -57.42 -12.78 -2.21
C HIS A 1184 -57.16 -11.29 -1.91
N HIS A 1185 -57.91 -10.46 -2.67
CA HIS A 1185 -58.36 -9.07 -2.44
C HIS A 1185 -57.32 -7.94 -2.53
N GLY A 1186 -57.58 -6.78 -3.15
CA GLY A 1186 -58.86 -6.21 -3.60
C GLY A 1186 -58.66 -4.97 -4.48
N ALA A 1187 -59.77 -4.59 -5.10
CA ALA A 1187 -59.94 -3.62 -6.17
C ALA A 1187 -59.68 -2.15 -5.81
N SER A 1188 -59.37 -1.34 -6.85
CA SER A 1188 -60.14 -0.15 -7.30
C SER A 1188 -59.39 0.52 -8.46
N GLN A 1189 -59.82 0.37 -9.73
CA GLN A 1189 -60.68 1.31 -10.48
C GLN A 1189 -60.36 2.81 -10.34
N ARG A 1190 -59.82 3.40 -11.43
CA ARG A 1190 -60.17 4.69 -12.10
C ARG A 1190 -59.15 4.92 -13.24
N LEU A 1191 -59.41 4.74 -14.54
CA LEU A 1191 -60.31 5.41 -15.50
C LEU A 1191 -60.05 6.92 -15.72
N PHE A 1192 -59.27 7.24 -16.77
CA PHE A 1192 -59.53 8.11 -17.95
C PHE A 1192 -58.21 8.81 -18.40
N THR A 1193 -57.58 8.48 -19.55
CA THR A 1193 -57.71 9.08 -20.93
C THR A 1193 -57.86 10.60 -20.94
N VAL A 1194 -57.11 11.39 -21.73
CA VAL A 1194 -56.44 11.19 -23.03
C VAL A 1194 -55.04 11.78 -22.99
#